data_AF-A0A4U8V1A9-F1
#
_entry.id   AF-A0A4U8V1A9-F1
#
_cell.length_a   1.000
_cell.length_b   1.000
_cell.length_c   1.000
_cell.angle_alpha   90.00
_cell.angle_beta   90.00
_cell.angle_gamma   90.00
#
_symmetry.space_group_name_H-M   'P 1'
#
loop_
_entity.id
_entity.type
_entity.pdbx_description
1 polymer ?
#
loop_
_entity_poly.entity_id
_entity_poly.type
_entity_poly.pdbx_seq_one_letter_code
_entity_poly.pdbx_strand_id
1 'polypeptide(L)'
;MIGERPVDVVLFSSSVLGKAPLSSSAVSLIVSPFFIFLFVADHNKSIFKQTAMGSLNRITEMPRINMLEVARQKVREQDFGTAVGAYISFLMSTSDQVRFELVDEFQGLLLVSYRHMQAFYFEGLYDVVTSLYPNHMFPLIFWSDHYYATRQFLHAVTLSRKILGYRTEPEERCRLIIRIQNAAEQSFDAWHFCMINDQNRNAAFKLAVQDAIVINPAAERAVLDIGCGTGLLSAYASKGYANTVLAIEENPTMQAIAETVFRNNCCENVTLMKAHSSQVNLSDAEKCDILVTETLDCAAFGEGILSTVYDAHCRLLKPNPLVIPSQVDLFIFVAHNPEFLKHHVHKTVNGTILSKYAAHPCLKSDDPYWSCYLDDLDMETEFLSEATAALSVDFQDVAYLKRLVEEGINQIIEVDITKTGEASAIVACWRSDLFGGTTISTFPSEKGCWEQAVFPFPKPLSLVEDQKLEVTMTLEKNAIRFYTELSQSDWESSICTVKDEDLMKKLNSNHVPTFFQKATVGLPTTSRILDMTNLPTVSRVIQDRFPNCYSYANGEDHTEVGRQFDLKYDEEAIKDGCDYIIHWPVNSSSMLDHTAIVMLADIIKSCPNASIIPSKLSIVGQLIESDQMKRKTRLDLTAQHGVDISPLAEFNLFHYEEIPSKRFKGKALSEETVLRNIDFTDSSNEPQEVKITATKAGRAVGVLYHIAAGDYASKEEFHCSMVMLSRPTNVIPGSEITLSSYFVDHKLVFAHM
;
A
#
# COMPACT_ATOMS: atom_id res chain seq x y z
N MET A 1 -28.52 -1.69 -51.56
CA MET A 1 -27.47 -0.73 -51.18
C MET A 1 -27.61 -0.57 -49.67
N ILE A 2 -26.77 -1.05 -48.76
CA ILE A 2 -25.41 -1.60 -48.69
C ILE A 2 -25.55 -2.69 -47.59
N GLY A 3 -25.21 -3.97 -47.77
CA GLY A 3 -23.86 -4.49 -47.99
C GLY A 3 -23.22 -4.87 -46.65
N GLU A 4 -23.52 -6.08 -46.15
CA GLU A 4 -22.92 -6.69 -44.97
C GLU A 4 -21.39 -6.82 -45.10
N ARG A 5 -20.66 -6.51 -44.03
CA ARG A 5 -19.37 -7.16 -43.69
C ARG A 5 -19.25 -7.31 -42.16
N PRO A 6 -18.69 -8.45 -41.68
CA PRO A 6 -18.59 -8.78 -40.26
C PRO A 6 -17.36 -8.11 -39.61
N VAL A 7 -17.47 -7.77 -38.34
CA VAL A 7 -16.33 -7.41 -37.49
C VAL A 7 -15.89 -8.69 -36.77
N ASP A 8 -14.69 -9.14 -37.08
CA ASP A 8 -14.01 -10.24 -36.41
C ASP A 8 -13.65 -9.83 -34.97
N VAL A 9 -14.21 -10.53 -33.99
CA VAL A 9 -13.75 -10.48 -32.60
C VAL A 9 -12.72 -11.60 -32.43
N VAL A 10 -11.46 -11.20 -32.32
CA VAL A 10 -10.35 -12.08 -31.94
C VAL A 10 -10.46 -12.37 -30.44
N LEU A 11 -10.85 -13.61 -30.11
CA LEU A 11 -10.83 -14.14 -28.75
C LEU A 11 -9.41 -14.63 -28.42
N PHE A 12 -8.76 -14.00 -27.44
CA PHE A 12 -7.58 -14.57 -26.79
C PHE A 12 -8.01 -15.64 -25.77
N SER A 13 -7.37 -16.80 -25.87
CA SER A 13 -7.55 -17.95 -25.00
C SER A 13 -6.80 -17.80 -23.68
N SER A 14 -7.48 -18.05 -22.56
CA SER A 14 -6.86 -18.62 -21.37
C SER A 14 -7.71 -19.77 -20.87
N SER A 15 -7.10 -20.95 -20.85
CA SER A 15 -7.65 -22.25 -20.55
C SER A 15 -7.97 -22.47 -19.06
N VAL A 16 -8.88 -23.41 -18.84
CA VAL A 16 -9.19 -24.18 -17.61
C VAL A 16 -10.42 -23.69 -16.83
N LEU A 17 -11.59 -24.25 -17.16
CA LEU A 17 -12.54 -24.87 -16.23
C LEU A 17 -13.61 -25.69 -17.00
N GLY A 18 -14.08 -26.74 -16.35
CA GLY A 18 -14.70 -27.94 -16.92
C GLY A 18 -16.03 -27.79 -17.68
N LYS A 19 -16.24 -28.75 -18.58
CA LYS A 19 -17.41 -28.97 -19.43
C LYS A 19 -18.69 -29.28 -18.63
N ALA A 20 -19.80 -28.64 -19.00
CA ALA A 20 -21.15 -29.23 -19.01
C ALA A 20 -22.04 -28.51 -20.07
N PRO A 21 -22.99 -29.19 -20.74
CA PRO A 21 -23.55 -28.74 -22.01
C PRO A 21 -24.74 -27.78 -21.86
N LEU A 22 -24.76 -26.73 -22.68
CA LEU A 22 -25.92 -25.88 -22.94
C LEU A 22 -26.93 -26.62 -23.82
N SER A 23 -28.14 -26.83 -23.31
CA SER A 23 -29.30 -27.17 -24.14
C SER A 23 -30.01 -25.91 -24.60
N SER A 24 -30.15 -25.79 -25.91
CA SER A 24 -30.89 -24.78 -26.65
C SER A 24 -32.40 -24.82 -26.37
N SER A 25 -32.96 -23.71 -25.91
CA SER A 25 -34.36 -23.37 -26.19
C SER A 25 -34.61 -21.86 -26.09
N ALA A 26 -34.73 -21.26 -27.28
CA ALA A 26 -35.61 -20.16 -27.67
C ALA A 26 -35.54 -18.81 -26.92
N VAL A 27 -34.84 -17.87 -27.56
CA VAL A 27 -34.98 -16.42 -27.42
C VAL A 27 -36.40 -15.99 -27.80
N SER A 28 -37.11 -15.39 -26.84
CA SER A 28 -38.26 -14.51 -27.07
C SER A 28 -38.02 -13.23 -26.27
N LEU A 29 -37.35 -12.26 -26.89
CA LEU A 29 -37.14 -10.92 -26.35
C LEU A 29 -38.45 -10.14 -26.48
N ILE A 30 -39.27 -10.16 -25.43
CA ILE A 30 -40.28 -9.11 -25.22
C ILE A 30 -39.54 -7.94 -24.56
N VAL A 31 -39.07 -7.01 -25.38
CA VAL A 31 -38.51 -5.73 -24.92
C VAL A 31 -39.67 -4.90 -24.38
N SER A 32 -39.74 -4.77 -23.05
CA SER A 32 -40.66 -3.84 -22.38
C SER A 32 -40.25 -2.39 -22.68
N PRO A 33 -41.21 -1.45 -22.89
CA PRO A 33 -40.92 -0.04 -23.21
C PRO A 33 -40.11 0.73 -22.15
N PHE A 34 -39.87 0.13 -20.97
CA PHE A 34 -39.08 0.75 -19.89
C PHE A 34 -37.58 0.85 -20.20
N PHE A 35 -37.03 0.02 -21.09
CA PHE A 35 -35.57 -0.01 -21.34
C PHE A 35 -35.02 1.21 -22.12
N ILE A 36 -35.88 2.05 -22.70
CA ILE A 36 -35.44 3.26 -23.44
C ILE A 36 -35.26 4.47 -22.50
N PHE A 37 -35.72 4.41 -21.24
CA PHE A 37 -35.65 5.55 -20.32
C PHE A 37 -34.29 5.80 -19.66
N LEU A 38 -33.35 4.85 -19.74
CA LEU A 38 -32.04 4.97 -19.08
C LEU A 38 -30.90 5.43 -20.00
N PHE A 39 -31.18 5.76 -21.27
CA PHE A 39 -30.13 6.09 -22.24
C PHE A 39 -30.41 7.36 -23.07
N VAL A 40 -30.92 8.44 -22.47
CA VAL A 40 -30.78 9.80 -23.03
C VAL A 40 -30.75 10.81 -21.89
N ALA A 41 -29.55 11.17 -21.45
CA ALA A 41 -29.33 12.35 -20.62
C ALA A 41 -28.22 13.20 -21.24
N ASP A 42 -28.45 13.68 -22.47
CA ASP A 42 -27.94 15.00 -22.82
C ASP A 42 -28.85 15.68 -23.85
N HIS A 43 -29.07 16.97 -23.62
CA HIS A 43 -29.79 17.96 -24.44
C HIS A 43 -31.33 18.00 -24.42
N ASN A 44 -31.84 19.19 -24.05
CA ASN A 44 -33.20 19.74 -24.18
C ASN A 44 -34.26 19.43 -23.09
N LYS A 45 -34.14 20.12 -21.95
CA LYS A 45 -35.13 20.20 -20.85
C LYS A 45 -36.45 20.93 -21.17
N SER A 46 -36.73 21.34 -22.41
CA SER A 46 -37.88 22.22 -22.72
C SER A 46 -39.04 21.58 -23.49
N ILE A 47 -38.90 20.38 -24.07
CA ILE A 47 -39.94 19.76 -24.92
C ILE A 47 -40.80 18.73 -24.15
N PHE A 48 -40.35 18.27 -22.98
CA PHE A 48 -41.02 17.22 -22.19
C PHE A 48 -42.27 17.65 -21.41
N LYS A 49 -42.56 18.96 -21.29
CA LYS A 49 -43.66 19.44 -20.44
C LYS A 49 -45.06 19.44 -21.09
N GLN A 50 -45.18 19.36 -22.41
CA GLN A 50 -46.51 19.43 -23.08
C GLN A 50 -47.03 18.08 -23.58
N THR A 51 -46.17 17.11 -23.90
CA THR A 51 -46.63 15.79 -24.38
C THR A 51 -47.00 14.83 -23.24
N ALA A 52 -46.53 15.08 -22.02
CA ALA A 52 -46.82 14.26 -20.84
C ALA A 52 -48.23 14.46 -20.24
N MET A 53 -48.88 15.61 -20.47
CA MET A 53 -50.22 15.89 -19.92
C MET A 53 -51.38 15.34 -20.78
N GLY A 54 -51.16 15.00 -22.05
CA GLY A 54 -52.19 14.48 -22.95
C GLY A 54 -52.45 12.97 -22.82
N SER A 55 -51.50 12.21 -22.29
CA SER A 55 -51.54 10.74 -22.19
C SER A 55 -51.96 10.23 -20.81
N LEU A 56 -52.05 11.11 -19.79
CA LEU A 56 -52.40 10.75 -18.42
C LEU A 56 -53.91 10.49 -18.21
N ASN A 57 -54.78 10.95 -19.13
CA ASN A 57 -56.25 10.88 -18.96
C ASN A 57 -56.92 9.67 -19.64
N ARG A 58 -56.16 8.64 -20.06
CA ARG A 58 -56.72 7.38 -20.60
C ARG A 58 -56.11 6.11 -19.97
N ILE A 59 -55.64 6.19 -18.72
CA ILE A 59 -55.22 5.02 -17.93
C ILE A 59 -55.95 5.05 -16.58
N THR A 60 -57.27 5.13 -16.63
CA THR A 60 -58.16 5.01 -15.46
C THR A 60 -59.13 3.86 -15.73
N GLU A 61 -58.61 2.62 -15.73
CA GLU A 61 -59.34 1.35 -15.53
C GLU A 61 -58.42 0.13 -15.79
N MET A 62 -57.25 0.10 -15.15
CA MET A 62 -56.49 -1.13 -14.94
C MET A 62 -56.33 -1.34 -13.42
N PRO A 63 -56.39 -2.58 -12.91
CA PRO A 63 -56.07 -2.81 -11.49
C PRO A 63 -54.69 -2.24 -11.23
N ARG A 64 -54.55 -1.38 -10.20
CA ARG A 64 -53.23 -0.88 -9.78
C ARG A 64 -52.41 -2.10 -9.40
N ILE A 65 -51.53 -2.53 -10.29
CA ILE A 65 -50.60 -3.61 -10.03
C ILE A 65 -49.79 -3.18 -8.80
N ASN A 66 -49.91 -3.93 -7.70
CA ASN A 66 -49.15 -3.66 -6.51
C ASN A 66 -47.68 -4.01 -6.80
N MET A 67 -46.88 -3.00 -7.16
CA MET A 67 -45.48 -3.19 -7.55
C MET A 67 -44.64 -3.87 -6.45
N LEU A 68 -45.04 -3.74 -5.17
CA LEU A 68 -44.42 -4.48 -4.07
C LEU A 68 -44.69 -5.99 -4.14
N GLU A 69 -45.91 -6.40 -4.50
CA GLU A 69 -46.24 -7.82 -4.70
C GLU A 69 -45.50 -8.40 -5.92
N VAL A 70 -45.40 -7.62 -7.00
CA VAL A 70 -44.60 -7.98 -8.17
C VAL A 70 -43.14 -8.17 -7.78
N ALA A 71 -42.56 -7.23 -7.03
CA ALA A 71 -41.18 -7.34 -6.56
C ALA A 71 -40.98 -8.62 -5.72
N ARG A 72 -41.82 -8.85 -4.72
CA ARG A 72 -41.76 -10.06 -3.86
C ARG A 72 -41.97 -11.36 -4.64
N GLN A 73 -42.82 -11.36 -5.66
CA GLN A 73 -42.98 -12.50 -6.56
C GLN A 73 -41.71 -12.76 -7.36
N LYS A 74 -41.11 -11.70 -7.91
CA LYS A 74 -39.87 -11.80 -8.70
C LYS A 74 -38.68 -12.27 -7.89
N VAL A 75 -38.60 -11.92 -6.60
CA VAL A 75 -37.64 -12.51 -5.66
C VAL A 75 -37.81 -14.03 -5.57
N ARG A 76 -39.05 -14.53 -5.46
CA ARG A 76 -39.31 -15.99 -5.43
C ARG A 76 -38.95 -16.68 -6.74
N GLU A 77 -39.06 -15.96 -7.86
CA GLU A 77 -38.66 -16.44 -9.20
C GLU A 77 -37.14 -16.30 -9.45
N GLN A 78 -36.37 -15.73 -8.51
CA GLN A 78 -34.94 -15.41 -8.65
C GLN A 78 -34.63 -14.42 -9.80
N ASP A 79 -35.64 -13.64 -10.23
CA ASP A 79 -35.50 -12.56 -11.20
C ASP A 79 -35.19 -11.25 -10.47
N PHE A 80 -33.95 -11.16 -9.98
CA PHE A 80 -33.51 -10.09 -9.09
C PHE A 80 -33.51 -8.71 -9.74
N GLY A 81 -33.15 -8.60 -11.02
CA GLY A 81 -33.14 -7.31 -11.73
C GLY A 81 -34.54 -6.71 -11.85
N THR A 82 -35.54 -7.54 -12.18
CA THR A 82 -36.95 -7.11 -12.22
C THR A 82 -37.48 -6.84 -10.81
N ALA A 83 -37.07 -7.65 -9.82
CA ALA A 83 -37.45 -7.44 -8.42
C ALA A 83 -36.98 -6.08 -7.91
N VAL A 84 -35.70 -5.73 -8.08
CA VAL A 84 -35.12 -4.46 -7.65
C VAL A 84 -35.82 -3.29 -8.35
N GLY A 85 -35.98 -3.35 -9.67
CA GLY A 85 -36.66 -2.30 -10.43
C GLY A 85 -38.11 -2.09 -9.99
N ALA A 86 -38.85 -3.17 -9.75
CA ALA A 86 -40.23 -3.10 -9.27
C ALA A 86 -40.32 -2.51 -7.85
N TYR A 87 -39.38 -2.88 -6.98
CA TYR A 87 -39.31 -2.37 -5.61
C TYR A 87 -38.99 -0.87 -5.58
N ILE A 88 -37.99 -0.42 -6.35
CA ILE A 88 -37.64 1.00 -6.50
C ILE A 88 -38.84 1.79 -7.01
N SER A 89 -39.54 1.29 -8.03
CA SER A 89 -40.74 1.95 -8.56
C SER A 89 -41.84 2.10 -7.50
N PHE A 90 -42.02 1.10 -6.64
CA PHE A 90 -42.95 1.19 -5.51
C PHE A 90 -42.51 2.26 -4.51
N LEU A 91 -41.24 2.23 -4.07
CA LEU A 91 -40.68 3.17 -3.11
C LEU A 91 -40.75 4.62 -3.61
N MET A 92 -40.50 4.88 -4.90
CA MET A 92 -40.63 6.22 -5.48
C MET A 92 -42.06 6.77 -5.39
N SER A 93 -43.07 5.89 -5.37
CA SER A 93 -44.50 6.26 -5.35
C SER A 93 -45.15 6.27 -3.96
N THR A 94 -44.40 5.96 -2.90
CA THR A 94 -44.91 5.84 -1.53
C THR A 94 -44.39 6.94 -0.59
N SER A 95 -44.94 7.02 0.63
CA SER A 95 -44.53 7.98 1.65
C SER A 95 -43.24 7.56 2.35
N ASP A 96 -42.52 8.52 2.96
CA ASP A 96 -41.28 8.25 3.69
C ASP A 96 -41.48 7.27 4.87
N GLN A 97 -42.64 7.29 5.51
CA GLN A 97 -42.97 6.32 6.56
C GLN A 97 -42.97 4.88 6.03
N VAL A 98 -43.61 4.64 4.88
CA VAL A 98 -43.64 3.31 4.27
C VAL A 98 -42.25 2.91 3.76
N ARG A 99 -41.46 3.85 3.24
CA ARG A 99 -40.06 3.57 2.85
C ARG A 99 -39.24 3.11 4.05
N PHE A 100 -39.41 3.76 5.20
CA PHE A 100 -38.72 3.42 6.44
C PHE A 100 -39.13 2.03 6.97
N GLU A 101 -40.42 1.70 6.94
CA GLU A 101 -40.92 0.37 7.34
C GLU A 101 -40.39 -0.77 6.46
N LEU A 102 -40.01 -0.48 5.20
CA LEU A 102 -39.53 -1.45 4.22
C LEU A 102 -38.01 -1.44 4.02
N VAL A 103 -37.26 -0.63 4.77
CA VAL A 103 -35.82 -0.43 4.53
C VAL A 103 -35.03 -1.75 4.67
N ASP A 104 -35.32 -2.55 5.70
CA ASP A 104 -34.63 -3.82 5.94
C ASP A 104 -34.94 -4.85 4.84
N GLU A 105 -36.19 -4.89 4.37
CA GLU A 105 -36.60 -5.76 3.27
C GLU A 105 -35.90 -5.37 1.96
N PHE A 106 -35.85 -4.07 1.66
CA PHE A 106 -35.18 -3.57 0.46
C PHE A 106 -33.66 -3.73 0.53
N GLN A 107 -33.04 -3.49 1.68
CA GLN A 107 -31.63 -3.76 1.92
C GLN A 107 -31.32 -5.25 1.72
N GLY A 108 -32.15 -6.15 2.28
CA GLY A 108 -32.02 -7.59 2.06
C GLY A 108 -32.12 -7.97 0.59
N LEU A 109 -33.05 -7.36 -0.16
CA LEU A 109 -33.16 -7.54 -1.60
C LEU A 109 -31.88 -7.11 -2.32
N LEU A 110 -31.34 -5.92 -2.05
CA LEU A 110 -30.10 -5.47 -2.68
C LEU A 110 -28.93 -6.41 -2.38
N LEU A 111 -28.77 -6.83 -1.12
CA LEU A 111 -27.70 -7.74 -0.71
C LEU A 111 -27.77 -9.11 -1.39
N VAL A 112 -28.97 -9.68 -1.52
CA VAL A 112 -29.15 -10.95 -2.24
C VAL A 112 -28.91 -10.74 -3.73
N SER A 113 -29.47 -9.68 -4.31
CA SER A 113 -29.30 -9.36 -5.74
C SER A 113 -27.83 -9.15 -6.08
N TYR A 114 -27.04 -8.58 -5.16
CA TYR A 114 -25.60 -8.34 -5.32
C TYR A 114 -24.81 -9.63 -5.55
N ARG A 115 -25.25 -10.74 -4.95
CA ARG A 115 -24.60 -12.06 -5.12
C ARG A 115 -24.91 -12.72 -6.46
N HIS A 116 -25.91 -12.23 -7.19
CA HIS A 116 -26.45 -12.88 -8.40
C HIS A 116 -26.37 -12.02 -9.66
N MET A 117 -26.05 -10.73 -9.54
CA MET A 117 -26.04 -9.80 -10.67
C MET A 117 -24.68 -9.14 -10.86
N GLN A 118 -24.48 -8.56 -12.04
CA GLN A 118 -23.26 -7.86 -12.39
C GLN A 118 -23.09 -6.58 -11.57
N ALA A 119 -21.87 -6.29 -11.13
CA ALA A 119 -21.53 -5.13 -10.30
C ALA A 119 -21.98 -3.79 -10.93
N PHE A 120 -21.80 -3.62 -12.25
CA PHE A 120 -22.16 -2.42 -12.99
C PHE A 120 -23.65 -2.03 -12.87
N TYR A 121 -24.54 -3.01 -12.63
CA TYR A 121 -25.97 -2.73 -12.41
C TYR A 121 -26.18 -1.84 -11.17
N PHE A 122 -25.36 -2.01 -10.14
CA PHE A 122 -25.50 -1.30 -8.87
C PHE A 122 -24.92 0.12 -8.90
N GLU A 123 -23.94 0.39 -9.78
CA GLU A 123 -23.40 1.73 -9.95
C GLU A 123 -24.48 2.73 -10.36
N GLY A 124 -25.32 2.36 -11.35
CA GLY A 124 -26.43 3.20 -11.83
C GLY A 124 -27.58 3.39 -10.83
N LEU A 125 -27.55 2.69 -9.68
CA LEU A 125 -28.59 2.78 -8.66
C LEU A 125 -28.21 3.69 -7.48
N TYR A 126 -26.97 4.15 -7.38
CA TYR A 126 -26.49 4.95 -6.24
C TYR A 126 -27.34 6.18 -5.99
N ASP A 127 -27.48 7.05 -7.00
CA ASP A 127 -28.24 8.31 -6.88
C ASP A 127 -29.72 8.06 -6.60
N VAL A 128 -30.29 7.00 -7.18
CA VAL A 128 -31.70 6.64 -6.99
C VAL A 128 -31.95 6.21 -5.55
N VAL A 129 -31.15 5.28 -5.03
CA VAL A 129 -31.37 4.73 -3.68
C VAL A 129 -30.99 5.71 -2.58
N THR A 130 -29.91 6.48 -2.77
CA THR A 130 -29.57 7.57 -1.83
C THR A 130 -30.63 8.67 -1.80
N SER A 131 -31.28 8.97 -2.93
CA SER A 131 -32.41 9.91 -2.98
C SER A 131 -33.68 9.37 -2.30
N LEU A 132 -33.90 8.05 -2.32
CA LEU A 132 -35.00 7.40 -1.60
C LEU A 132 -34.79 7.40 -0.08
N TYR A 133 -33.52 7.37 0.35
CA TYR A 133 -33.12 7.23 1.74
C TYR A 133 -32.03 8.24 2.14
N PRO A 134 -32.27 9.56 2.02
CA PRO A 134 -31.21 10.58 2.17
C PRO A 134 -30.64 10.69 3.59
N ASN A 135 -31.40 10.24 4.60
CA ASN A 135 -31.03 10.30 6.01
C ASN A 135 -30.76 8.92 6.62
N HIS A 136 -30.75 7.86 5.80
CA HIS A 136 -30.46 6.50 6.27
C HIS A 136 -29.03 6.11 5.92
N MET A 137 -28.37 5.30 6.76
CA MET A 137 -26.97 4.94 6.56
C MET A 137 -26.77 3.78 5.59
N PHE A 138 -27.74 2.88 5.46
CA PHE A 138 -27.60 1.67 4.62
C PHE A 138 -27.15 1.95 3.17
N PRO A 139 -27.67 2.96 2.45
CA PRO A 139 -27.18 3.25 1.10
C PRO A 139 -25.70 3.62 1.10
N LEU A 140 -25.23 4.37 2.09
CA LEU A 140 -23.80 4.72 2.17
C LEU A 140 -22.96 3.47 2.45
N ILE A 141 -23.38 2.61 3.38
CA ILE A 141 -22.67 1.36 3.73
C ILE A 141 -22.63 0.41 2.53
N PHE A 142 -23.79 0.14 1.90
CA PHE A 142 -23.88 -0.76 0.76
C PHE A 142 -22.97 -0.33 -0.40
N TRP A 143 -22.97 0.97 -0.73
CA TRP A 143 -22.12 1.45 -1.82
C TRP A 143 -20.65 1.60 -1.42
N SER A 144 -20.34 1.88 -0.15
CA SER A 144 -18.97 1.80 0.35
C SER A 144 -18.40 0.39 0.16
N ASP A 145 -19.18 -0.64 0.52
CA ASP A 145 -18.82 -2.05 0.33
C ASP A 145 -18.68 -2.40 -1.15
N HIS A 146 -19.63 -1.95 -1.97
CA HIS A 146 -19.63 -2.17 -3.42
C HIS A 146 -18.38 -1.59 -4.08
N TYR A 147 -18.09 -0.30 -3.85
CA TYR A 147 -16.94 0.37 -4.44
C TYR A 147 -15.62 -0.24 -3.96
N TYR A 148 -15.55 -0.70 -2.70
CA TYR A 148 -14.38 -1.42 -2.23
C TYR A 148 -14.20 -2.75 -2.97
N ALA A 149 -15.29 -3.53 -3.12
CA ALA A 149 -15.26 -4.81 -3.83
C ALA A 149 -14.94 -4.67 -5.33
N THR A 150 -15.32 -3.55 -5.95
CA THR A 150 -15.00 -3.25 -7.36
C THR A 150 -13.70 -2.46 -7.53
N ARG A 151 -12.89 -2.31 -6.46
CA ARG A 151 -11.60 -1.59 -6.45
C ARG A 151 -11.68 -0.10 -6.82
N GLN A 152 -12.84 0.51 -6.66
CA GLN A 152 -13.04 1.97 -6.76
C GLN A 152 -12.71 2.64 -5.42
N PHE A 153 -11.44 2.57 -5.02
CA PHE A 153 -11.02 2.89 -3.66
C PHE A 153 -11.28 4.34 -3.25
N LEU A 154 -11.11 5.32 -4.14
CA LEU A 154 -11.43 6.72 -3.81
C LEU A 154 -12.90 6.89 -3.39
N HIS A 155 -13.85 6.30 -4.13
CA HIS A 155 -15.27 6.33 -3.78
C HIS A 155 -15.56 5.57 -2.48
N ALA A 156 -14.97 4.39 -2.32
CA ALA A 156 -15.12 3.57 -1.12
C ALA A 156 -14.63 4.30 0.14
N VAL A 157 -13.45 4.91 0.08
CA VAL A 157 -12.85 5.67 1.19
C VAL A 157 -13.67 6.92 1.49
N THR A 158 -14.07 7.68 0.46
CA THR A 158 -14.90 8.89 0.62
C THR A 158 -16.20 8.56 1.34
N LEU A 159 -16.91 7.50 0.91
CA LEU A 159 -18.13 7.07 1.58
C LEU A 159 -17.84 6.56 3.00
N SER A 160 -16.78 5.78 3.19
CA SER A 160 -16.42 5.25 4.52
C SER A 160 -16.14 6.37 5.52
N ARG A 161 -15.42 7.42 5.12
CA ARG A 161 -15.19 8.61 5.96
C ARG A 161 -16.47 9.38 6.24
N LYS A 162 -17.33 9.52 5.23
CA LYS A 162 -18.65 10.13 5.42
C LYS A 162 -19.46 9.37 6.46
N ILE A 163 -19.46 8.03 6.41
CA ILE A 163 -20.13 7.14 7.38
C ILE A 163 -19.52 7.30 8.78
N LEU A 164 -18.20 7.38 8.90
CA LEU A 164 -17.51 7.59 10.19
C LEU A 164 -17.88 8.92 10.87
N GLY A 165 -18.38 9.91 10.12
CA GLY A 165 -18.93 11.16 10.64
C GLY A 165 -20.29 11.02 11.34
N TYR A 166 -20.97 9.89 11.17
CA TYR A 166 -22.22 9.58 11.87
C TYR A 166 -21.96 8.68 13.09
N ARG A 167 -22.90 8.71 14.05
CA ARG A 167 -22.89 7.78 15.18
C ARG A 167 -23.21 6.38 14.67
N THR A 168 -22.31 5.44 14.94
CA THR A 168 -22.33 4.06 14.43
C THR A 168 -21.97 3.11 15.56
N GLU A 169 -22.42 1.86 15.45
CA GLU A 169 -21.99 0.81 16.37
C GLU A 169 -20.47 0.64 16.31
N PRO A 170 -19.81 0.38 17.45
CA PRO A 170 -18.35 0.26 17.51
C PRO A 170 -17.72 -0.69 16.49
N GLU A 171 -18.34 -1.85 16.26
CA GLU A 171 -17.87 -2.86 15.32
C GLU A 171 -17.90 -2.35 13.87
N GLU A 172 -18.96 -1.63 13.50
CA GLU A 172 -19.10 -1.03 12.17
C GLU A 172 -18.03 0.05 11.95
N ARG A 173 -17.75 0.88 12.96
CA ARG A 173 -16.66 1.86 12.89
C ARG A 173 -15.32 1.21 12.59
N CYS A 174 -15.04 0.07 13.19
CA CYS A 174 -13.79 -0.65 12.98
C CYS A 174 -13.70 -1.24 11.58
N ARG A 175 -14.78 -1.85 11.07
CA ARG A 175 -14.84 -2.31 9.67
C ARG A 175 -14.54 -1.18 8.70
N LEU A 176 -15.08 0.01 8.94
CA LEU A 176 -14.83 1.19 8.10
C LEU A 176 -13.37 1.65 8.18
N ILE A 177 -12.76 1.67 9.37
CA ILE A 177 -11.34 2.03 9.53
C ILE A 177 -10.44 1.02 8.82
N ILE A 178 -10.66 -0.29 9.03
CA ILE A 178 -9.93 -1.36 8.33
C ILE A 178 -10.07 -1.20 6.82
N ARG A 179 -11.29 -0.94 6.33
CA ARG A 179 -11.53 -0.73 4.91
C ARG A 179 -10.75 0.46 4.37
N ILE A 180 -10.74 1.58 5.07
CA ILE A 180 -10.00 2.78 4.66
C ILE A 180 -8.50 2.48 4.63
N GLN A 181 -7.96 1.80 5.64
CA GLN A 181 -6.56 1.40 5.71
C GLN A 181 -6.19 0.46 4.55
N ASN A 182 -6.92 -0.64 4.39
CA ASN A 182 -6.67 -1.61 3.32
C ASN A 182 -6.84 -0.99 1.93
N ALA A 183 -7.79 -0.07 1.76
CA ALA A 183 -7.98 0.66 0.50
C ALA A 183 -6.80 1.61 0.22
N ALA A 184 -6.30 2.32 1.24
CA ALA A 184 -5.12 3.16 1.12
C ALA A 184 -3.88 2.32 0.78
N GLU A 185 -3.61 1.24 1.52
CA GLU A 185 -2.50 0.31 1.25
C GLU A 185 -2.53 -0.29 -0.16
N GLN A 186 -3.71 -0.51 -0.75
CA GLN A 186 -3.83 -1.08 -2.11
C GLN A 186 -3.79 -0.04 -3.23
N SER A 187 -3.84 1.25 -2.92
CA SER A 187 -4.05 2.27 -3.95
C SER A 187 -3.22 3.54 -3.81
N PHE A 188 -2.75 3.84 -2.61
CA PHE A 188 -1.95 5.01 -2.27
C PHE A 188 -1.07 4.67 -1.05
N ASP A 189 0.08 4.06 -1.30
CA ASP A 189 1.04 3.72 -0.25
C ASP A 189 1.46 4.93 0.56
N ALA A 190 1.83 4.71 1.82
CA ALA A 190 2.19 5.76 2.75
C ALA A 190 3.36 6.65 2.26
N TRP A 191 4.27 6.12 1.44
CA TRP A 191 5.40 6.87 0.88
C TRP A 191 4.96 8.01 -0.05
N HIS A 192 3.79 7.91 -0.69
CA HIS A 192 3.28 8.98 -1.55
C HIS A 192 3.05 10.29 -0.77
N PHE A 193 2.74 10.23 0.53
CA PHE A 193 2.66 11.43 1.35
C PHE A 193 4.01 12.14 1.45
N CYS A 194 5.11 11.40 1.52
CA CYS A 194 6.45 11.98 1.54
C CYS A 194 6.71 12.73 0.23
N MET A 195 6.38 12.12 -0.92
CA MET A 195 6.57 12.73 -2.24
C MET A 195 5.67 13.94 -2.49
N ILE A 196 4.39 13.82 -2.18
CA ILE A 196 3.42 14.89 -2.40
C ILE A 196 3.67 16.08 -1.46
N ASN A 197 4.19 15.84 -0.26
CA ASN A 197 4.53 16.90 0.70
C ASN A 197 5.96 17.44 0.53
N ASP A 198 6.75 16.91 -0.41
CA ASP A 198 8.09 17.42 -0.69
C ASP A 198 8.01 18.75 -1.45
N GLN A 199 8.14 19.85 -0.70
CA GLN A 199 8.06 21.19 -1.23
C GLN A 199 9.17 21.50 -2.23
N ASN A 200 10.37 20.95 -2.02
CA ASN A 200 11.55 21.21 -2.84
C ASN A 200 11.41 20.48 -4.17
N ARG A 201 11.07 19.19 -4.14
CA ARG A 201 10.75 18.39 -5.32
C ARG A 201 9.67 19.07 -6.16
N ASN A 202 8.53 19.40 -5.53
CA ASN A 202 7.40 19.99 -6.24
C ASN A 202 7.75 21.37 -6.83
N ALA A 203 8.54 22.18 -6.14
CA ALA A 203 9.01 23.47 -6.66
C ALA A 203 9.93 23.27 -7.87
N ALA A 204 10.87 22.33 -7.79
CA ALA A 204 11.82 22.02 -8.84
C ALA A 204 11.11 21.53 -10.11
N PHE A 205 10.18 20.58 -10.00
CA PHE A 205 9.38 20.12 -11.14
C PHE A 205 8.52 21.23 -11.73
N LYS A 206 7.86 22.04 -10.88
CA LYS A 206 7.07 23.18 -11.37
C LYS A 206 7.93 24.14 -12.20
N LEU A 207 9.11 24.50 -11.70
CA LEU A 207 10.03 25.39 -12.41
C LEU A 207 10.51 24.76 -13.72
N ALA A 208 11.01 23.52 -13.68
CA ALA A 208 11.50 22.81 -14.86
C ALA A 208 10.45 22.68 -15.97
N VAL A 209 9.21 22.30 -15.61
CA VAL A 209 8.09 22.19 -16.56
C VAL A 209 7.77 23.55 -17.17
N GLN A 210 7.67 24.60 -16.36
CA GLN A 210 7.35 25.94 -16.85
C GLN A 210 8.46 26.52 -17.74
N ASP A 211 9.72 26.32 -17.37
CA ASP A 211 10.86 26.77 -18.17
C ASP A 211 10.93 26.04 -19.51
N ALA A 212 10.70 24.73 -19.52
CA ALA A 212 10.61 23.95 -20.76
C ALA A 212 9.50 24.46 -21.68
N ILE A 213 8.32 24.78 -21.14
CA ILE A 213 7.21 25.34 -21.93
C ILE A 213 7.59 26.71 -22.50
N VAL A 214 8.22 27.59 -21.70
CA VAL A 214 8.57 28.95 -22.10
C VAL A 214 9.63 28.97 -23.21
N ILE A 215 10.67 28.14 -23.09
CA ILE A 215 11.75 28.11 -24.08
C ILE A 215 11.40 27.34 -25.35
N ASN A 216 10.40 26.45 -25.29
CA ASN A 216 10.02 25.65 -26.44
C ASN A 216 9.49 26.55 -27.58
N PRO A 217 10.15 26.55 -28.76
CA PRO A 217 9.75 27.38 -29.89
C PRO A 217 8.50 26.86 -30.62
N ALA A 218 8.04 25.65 -30.32
CA ALA A 218 6.84 25.08 -30.92
C ALA A 218 5.61 25.93 -30.59
N ALA A 219 4.72 26.11 -31.56
CA ALA A 219 3.49 26.89 -31.37
C ALA A 219 2.51 26.23 -30.41
N GLU A 220 2.44 24.88 -30.42
CA GLU A 220 1.50 24.11 -29.59
C GLU A 220 2.02 23.86 -28.17
N ARG A 221 3.35 23.81 -27.97
CA ARG A 221 3.98 23.51 -26.67
C ARG A 221 3.29 22.33 -25.97
N ALA A 222 3.03 21.27 -26.74
CA ALA A 222 2.24 20.15 -26.26
C ALA A 222 3.07 19.34 -25.24
N VAL A 223 2.50 19.09 -24.06
CA VAL A 223 3.14 18.37 -22.96
C VAL A 223 2.54 16.98 -22.83
N LEU A 224 3.40 15.97 -22.73
CA LEU A 224 3.06 14.59 -22.37
C LEU A 224 3.53 14.33 -20.94
N ASP A 225 2.62 13.97 -20.05
CA ASP A 225 2.90 13.58 -18.66
C ASP A 225 2.66 12.07 -18.51
N ILE A 226 3.73 11.27 -18.41
CA ILE A 226 3.65 9.81 -18.29
C ILE A 226 3.80 9.40 -16.83
N GLY A 227 2.81 8.66 -16.31
CA GLY A 227 2.72 8.33 -14.90
C GLY A 227 2.27 9.54 -14.10
N CYS A 228 1.20 10.21 -14.55
CA CYS A 228 0.83 11.51 -13.98
C CYS A 228 0.38 11.42 -12.51
N GLY A 229 0.05 10.22 -12.03
CA GLY A 229 -0.37 9.95 -10.65
C GLY A 229 -1.55 10.83 -10.27
N THR A 230 -1.33 11.73 -9.32
CA THR A 230 -2.34 12.70 -8.86
C THR A 230 -2.71 13.78 -9.88
N GLY A 231 -1.98 13.89 -10.99
CA GLY A 231 -2.11 14.96 -11.98
C GLY A 231 -1.39 16.25 -11.59
N LEU A 232 -0.53 16.24 -10.56
CA LEU A 232 0.15 17.45 -10.07
C LEU A 232 1.03 18.10 -11.15
N LEU A 233 1.83 17.32 -11.88
CA LEU A 233 2.73 17.83 -12.91
C LEU A 233 1.97 18.33 -14.15
N SER A 234 0.96 17.58 -14.59
CA SER A 234 -0.02 18.02 -15.59
C SER A 234 -0.70 19.35 -15.22
N ALA A 235 -1.05 19.56 -13.95
CA ALA A 235 -1.61 20.83 -13.49
C ALA A 235 -0.58 21.97 -13.53
N TYR A 236 0.70 21.71 -13.23
CA TYR A 236 1.78 22.69 -13.43
C TYR A 236 1.96 23.07 -14.89
N ALA A 237 1.91 22.10 -15.80
CA ALA A 237 1.99 22.34 -17.25
C ALA A 237 0.79 23.18 -17.73
N SER A 238 -0.42 22.82 -17.33
CA SER A 238 -1.65 23.56 -17.65
C SER A 238 -1.58 25.02 -17.16
N LYS A 239 -1.19 25.24 -15.91
CA LYS A 239 -1.02 26.60 -15.35
C LYS A 239 0.22 27.34 -15.88
N GLY A 240 1.17 26.61 -16.46
CA GLY A 240 2.35 27.11 -17.16
C GLY A 240 2.07 27.55 -18.60
N TYR A 241 0.80 27.60 -19.03
CA TYR A 241 0.36 27.99 -20.37
C TYR A 241 0.81 27.03 -21.49
N ALA A 242 0.95 25.74 -21.20
CA ALA A 242 0.94 24.72 -22.25
C ALA A 242 -0.40 24.79 -23.01
N ASN A 243 -0.42 24.69 -24.34
CA ASN A 243 -1.70 24.74 -25.07
C ASN A 243 -2.49 23.44 -24.89
N THR A 244 -1.80 22.30 -24.83
CA THR A 244 -2.39 20.97 -24.65
C THR A 244 -1.50 20.14 -23.73
N VAL A 245 -2.14 19.41 -22.81
CA VAL A 245 -1.47 18.45 -21.92
C VAL A 245 -2.14 17.09 -22.09
N LEU A 246 -1.37 16.06 -22.42
CA LEU A 246 -1.81 14.67 -22.41
C LEU A 246 -1.22 14.00 -21.17
N ALA A 247 -2.10 13.60 -20.25
CA ALA A 247 -1.72 12.91 -19.02
C ALA A 247 -2.01 11.42 -19.17
N ILE A 248 -1.06 10.54 -18.87
CA ILE A 248 -1.23 9.08 -18.94
C ILE A 248 -1.10 8.50 -17.53
N GLU A 249 -2.10 7.71 -17.12
CA GLU A 249 -2.11 7.01 -15.84
C GLU A 249 -2.82 5.67 -15.96
N GLU A 250 -2.25 4.60 -15.41
CA GLU A 250 -2.80 3.25 -15.48
C GLU A 250 -3.60 2.86 -14.23
N ASN A 251 -3.25 3.41 -13.06
CA ASN A 251 -3.89 3.09 -11.79
C ASN A 251 -5.29 3.75 -11.71
N PRO A 252 -6.38 2.98 -11.63
CA PRO A 252 -7.73 3.55 -11.62
C PRO A 252 -8.03 4.52 -10.47
N THR A 253 -7.37 4.33 -9.32
CA THR A 253 -7.53 5.24 -8.18
C THR A 253 -6.82 6.57 -8.46
N MET A 254 -5.60 6.52 -8.98
CA MET A 254 -4.88 7.74 -9.40
C MET A 254 -5.60 8.46 -10.53
N GLN A 255 -6.17 7.74 -11.50
CA GLN A 255 -7.02 8.34 -12.55
C GLN A 255 -8.18 9.15 -11.95
N ALA A 256 -8.93 8.57 -11.01
CA ALA A 256 -10.06 9.25 -10.37
C ALA A 256 -9.63 10.47 -9.54
N ILE A 257 -8.47 10.37 -8.90
CA ILE A 257 -7.84 11.49 -8.19
C ILE A 257 -7.45 12.59 -9.19
N ALA A 258 -6.72 12.27 -10.25
CA ALA A 258 -6.28 13.21 -11.28
C ALA A 258 -7.44 13.95 -11.95
N GLU A 259 -8.52 13.25 -12.32
CA GLU A 259 -9.73 13.87 -12.86
C GLU A 259 -10.32 14.92 -11.91
N THR A 260 -10.33 14.62 -10.61
CA THR A 260 -10.83 15.55 -9.60
C THR A 260 -9.87 16.73 -9.42
N VAL A 261 -8.55 16.49 -9.43
CA VAL A 261 -7.53 17.55 -9.39
C VAL A 261 -7.65 18.48 -10.59
N PHE A 262 -7.77 17.96 -11.81
CA PHE A 262 -7.93 18.78 -13.02
C PHE A 262 -9.20 19.64 -12.96
N ARG A 263 -10.31 19.07 -12.50
CA ARG A 263 -11.57 19.81 -12.32
C ARG A 263 -11.43 20.92 -11.28
N ASN A 264 -10.85 20.63 -10.12
CA ASN A 264 -10.68 21.60 -9.03
C ASN A 264 -9.75 22.76 -9.42
N ASN A 265 -8.84 22.53 -10.35
CA ASN A 265 -7.85 23.51 -10.80
C ASN A 265 -8.19 24.18 -12.14
N CYS A 266 -9.37 23.91 -12.71
CA CYS A 266 -9.80 24.42 -14.01
C CYS A 266 -8.81 24.11 -15.15
N CYS A 267 -8.22 22.91 -15.12
CA CYS A 267 -7.27 22.45 -16.13
C CYS A 267 -8.00 21.89 -17.37
N GLU A 268 -8.74 22.74 -18.09
CA GLU A 268 -9.59 22.34 -19.24
C GLU A 268 -8.81 21.84 -20.46
N ASN A 269 -7.52 22.17 -20.55
CA ASN A 269 -6.60 21.77 -21.61
C ASN A 269 -5.87 20.43 -21.34
N VAL A 270 -6.20 19.74 -20.24
CA VAL A 270 -5.61 18.44 -19.89
C VAL A 270 -6.55 17.32 -20.32
N THR A 271 -6.04 16.36 -21.09
CA THR A 271 -6.74 15.11 -21.43
C THR A 271 -6.09 13.94 -20.71
N LEU A 272 -6.86 13.25 -19.86
CA LEU A 272 -6.41 12.05 -19.16
C LEU A 272 -6.64 10.78 -20.00
N MET A 273 -5.57 10.06 -20.29
CA MET A 273 -5.57 8.76 -20.95
C MET A 273 -5.42 7.66 -19.90
N LYS A 274 -6.50 6.90 -19.70
CA LYS A 274 -6.61 5.84 -18.68
C LYS A 274 -5.99 4.53 -19.16
N ALA A 275 -4.67 4.49 -19.28
CA ALA A 275 -3.93 3.35 -19.80
C ALA A 275 -2.48 3.37 -19.34
N HIS A 276 -1.79 2.23 -19.47
CA HIS A 276 -0.33 2.23 -19.46
C HIS A 276 0.20 2.88 -20.75
N SER A 277 1.31 3.62 -20.69
CA SER A 277 1.87 4.39 -21.83
C SER A 277 2.18 3.53 -23.06
N SER A 278 2.62 2.29 -22.85
CA SER A 278 2.87 1.31 -23.92
C SER A 278 1.62 0.94 -24.74
N GLN A 279 0.40 1.20 -24.22
CA GLN A 279 -0.87 0.92 -24.89
C GLN A 279 -1.42 2.15 -25.64
N VAL A 280 -0.88 3.34 -25.37
CA VAL A 280 -1.28 4.58 -26.01
C VAL A 280 -0.65 4.69 -27.39
N ASN A 281 -1.44 5.07 -28.39
CA ASN A 281 -0.98 5.39 -29.73
C ASN A 281 -1.48 6.78 -30.11
N LEU A 282 -0.56 7.63 -30.55
CA LEU A 282 -0.86 9.00 -30.98
C LEU A 282 -0.62 9.11 -32.49
N SER A 283 -1.50 9.80 -33.20
CA SER A 283 -1.21 10.23 -34.56
C SER A 283 -0.09 11.27 -34.58
N ASP A 284 0.54 11.50 -35.73
CA ASP A 284 1.63 12.49 -35.83
C ASP A 284 1.22 13.90 -35.40
N ALA A 285 -0.07 14.24 -35.50
CA ALA A 285 -0.61 15.54 -35.06
C ALA A 285 -0.79 15.63 -33.53
N GLU A 286 -0.96 14.50 -32.84
CA GLU A 286 -1.19 14.42 -31.39
C GLU A 286 0.10 14.27 -30.58
N LYS A 287 1.22 13.92 -31.23
CA LYS A 287 2.54 13.79 -30.57
C LYS A 287 2.94 15.08 -29.86
N CYS A 288 3.66 14.95 -28.75
CA CYS A 288 4.01 16.07 -27.89
C CYS A 288 5.44 16.58 -28.12
N ASP A 289 5.69 17.85 -27.78
CA ASP A 289 6.99 18.52 -27.91
C ASP A 289 7.80 18.47 -26.60
N ILE A 290 7.14 18.18 -25.48
CA ILE A 290 7.73 18.13 -24.14
C ILE A 290 7.24 16.85 -23.46
N LEU A 291 8.17 16.07 -22.90
CA LEU A 291 7.89 14.95 -22.01
C LEU A 291 8.20 15.39 -20.57
N VAL A 292 7.27 15.13 -19.66
CA VAL A 292 7.54 15.07 -18.22
C VAL A 292 7.18 13.68 -17.72
N THR A 293 8.03 13.09 -16.90
CA THR A 293 7.73 11.85 -16.18
C THR A 293 8.46 11.87 -14.84
N GLU A 294 7.84 11.27 -13.84
CA GLU A 294 8.46 11.06 -12.54
C GLU A 294 8.29 9.60 -12.13
N THR A 295 8.95 8.74 -12.88
CA THR A 295 9.02 7.29 -12.67
C THR A 295 10.41 6.91 -12.14
N LEU A 296 10.86 7.64 -11.10
CA LEU A 296 12.17 7.52 -10.47
C LEU A 296 12.04 6.94 -9.08
N ASP A 297 12.75 5.84 -8.82
CA ASP A 297 12.78 5.19 -7.51
C ASP A 297 14.10 5.47 -6.76
N CYS A 298 14.35 4.79 -5.64
CA CYS A 298 15.56 5.01 -4.83
C CYS A 298 16.89 4.75 -5.58
N ALA A 299 16.90 3.86 -6.59
CA ALA A 299 18.05 3.65 -7.48
C ALA A 299 17.83 4.24 -8.89
N ALA A 300 16.93 5.20 -9.00
CA ALA A 300 16.45 5.89 -10.20
C ALA A 300 15.68 5.03 -11.21
N PHE A 301 16.17 3.85 -11.55
CA PHE A 301 15.69 3.13 -12.74
C PHE A 301 14.61 2.08 -12.45
N GLY A 302 14.36 1.72 -11.19
CA GLY A 302 13.51 0.57 -10.82
C GLY A 302 12.07 0.64 -11.31
N GLU A 303 11.54 1.84 -11.52
CA GLU A 303 10.18 2.09 -12.05
C GLU A 303 10.12 2.14 -13.59
N GLY A 304 11.21 1.81 -14.27
CA GLY A 304 11.21 1.59 -15.71
C GLY A 304 11.30 2.85 -16.58
N ILE A 305 11.77 3.97 -16.02
CA ILE A 305 11.95 5.23 -16.75
C ILE A 305 12.72 5.07 -18.08
N LEU A 306 13.75 4.22 -18.12
CA LEU A 306 14.55 4.00 -19.33
C LEU A 306 13.70 3.48 -20.49
N SER A 307 12.93 2.43 -20.25
CA SER A 307 12.00 1.86 -21.24
C SER A 307 10.88 2.83 -21.59
N THR A 308 10.33 3.54 -20.60
CA THR A 308 9.23 4.48 -20.79
C THR A 308 9.63 5.65 -21.68
N VAL A 309 10.79 6.27 -21.41
CA VAL A 309 11.27 7.42 -22.18
C VAL A 309 11.70 6.99 -23.59
N TYR A 310 12.39 5.84 -23.73
CA TYR A 310 12.76 5.31 -25.05
C TYR A 310 11.53 5.04 -25.94
N ASP A 311 10.51 4.40 -25.37
CA ASP A 311 9.26 4.12 -26.07
C ASP A 311 8.49 5.41 -26.44
N ALA A 312 8.49 6.40 -25.55
CA ALA A 312 7.90 7.72 -25.81
C ALA A 312 8.59 8.43 -27.00
N HIS A 313 9.93 8.43 -27.06
CA HIS A 313 10.68 8.94 -28.23
C HIS A 313 10.29 8.24 -29.53
N CYS A 314 10.06 6.93 -29.49
CA CYS A 314 9.73 6.16 -30.68
C CYS A 314 8.32 6.45 -31.22
N ARG A 315 7.35 6.71 -30.34
CA ARG A 315 5.91 6.67 -30.73
C ARG A 315 5.08 7.86 -30.30
N LEU A 316 5.44 8.56 -29.21
CA LEU A 316 4.58 9.55 -28.55
C LEU A 316 5.11 11.00 -28.68
N LEU A 317 6.40 11.17 -28.97
CA LEU A 317 7.03 12.48 -29.05
C LEU A 317 7.33 12.90 -30.48
N LYS A 318 7.32 14.22 -30.72
CA LYS A 318 7.84 14.83 -31.95
C LYS A 318 9.37 14.78 -31.97
N PRO A 319 10.02 14.96 -33.13
CA PRO A 319 11.47 15.04 -33.21
C PRO A 319 12.04 16.20 -32.38
N ASN A 320 13.16 15.95 -31.69
CA ASN A 320 13.84 16.89 -30.77
C ASN A 320 12.93 17.41 -29.65
N PRO A 321 12.28 16.52 -28.87
CA PRO A 321 11.46 16.96 -27.75
C PRO A 321 12.35 17.54 -26.64
N LEU A 322 11.75 18.24 -25.69
CA LEU A 322 12.37 18.51 -24.40
C LEU A 322 11.93 17.42 -23.41
N VAL A 323 12.85 16.84 -22.65
CA VAL A 323 12.53 15.75 -21.71
C VAL A 323 12.86 16.20 -20.28
N ILE A 324 11.93 15.92 -19.36
CA ILE A 324 12.02 16.20 -17.93
C ILE A 324 11.78 14.90 -17.17
N PRO A 325 12.75 14.38 -16.41
CA PRO A 325 14.11 14.90 -16.28
C PRO A 325 14.94 14.82 -17.57
N SER A 326 15.89 15.74 -17.76
CA SER A 326 16.80 15.70 -18.91
C SER A 326 17.93 14.70 -18.71
N GLN A 327 18.45 14.58 -17.49
CA GLN A 327 19.55 13.68 -17.16
C GLN A 327 19.43 13.11 -15.75
N VAL A 328 19.94 11.88 -15.55
CA VAL A 328 20.15 11.27 -14.23
C VAL A 328 21.58 10.74 -14.12
N ASP A 329 22.26 11.14 -13.05
CA ASP A 329 23.58 10.64 -12.65
C ASP A 329 23.46 9.81 -11.38
N LEU A 330 23.88 8.56 -11.45
CA LEU A 330 23.93 7.62 -10.34
C LEU A 330 25.34 7.56 -9.75
N PHE A 331 25.42 7.56 -8.43
CA PHE A 331 26.63 7.51 -7.63
C PHE A 331 26.57 6.36 -6.64
N ILE A 332 27.73 5.81 -6.30
CA ILE A 332 27.87 4.81 -5.25
C ILE A 332 28.86 5.24 -4.17
N PHE A 333 28.62 4.73 -2.97
CA PHE A 333 29.49 4.83 -1.81
C PHE A 333 29.73 3.44 -1.23
N VAL A 334 30.91 3.23 -0.67
CA VAL A 334 31.19 2.10 0.21
C VAL A 334 30.90 2.53 1.64
N ALA A 335 30.03 1.81 2.34
CA ALA A 335 29.50 2.24 3.62
C ALA A 335 29.68 1.19 4.72
N HIS A 336 29.86 1.68 5.94
CA HIS A 336 29.78 0.93 7.19
C HIS A 336 28.54 1.35 7.97
N ASN A 337 27.69 0.36 8.24
CA ASN A 337 26.66 0.43 9.27
C ASN A 337 26.37 -1.01 9.76
N PRO A 338 26.48 -1.31 11.08
CA PRO A 338 26.16 -2.64 11.61
C PRO A 338 24.73 -3.09 11.35
N GLU A 339 23.79 -2.15 11.17
CA GLU A 339 22.39 -2.47 10.91
C GLU A 339 22.16 -3.11 9.54
N PHE A 340 22.99 -2.82 8.54
CA PHE A 340 22.95 -3.52 7.25
C PHE A 340 23.13 -5.02 7.44
N LEU A 341 24.02 -5.45 8.32
CA LEU A 341 24.19 -6.86 8.66
C LEU A 341 23.05 -7.35 9.56
N LYS A 342 22.66 -6.58 10.58
CA LYS A 342 21.56 -6.92 11.50
C LYS A 342 20.23 -7.18 10.77
N HIS A 343 19.95 -6.49 9.67
CA HIS A 343 18.71 -6.68 8.91
C HIS A 343 18.79 -7.79 7.85
N HIS A 344 20.00 -8.26 7.50
CA HIS A 344 20.17 -9.07 6.30
C HIS A 344 21.05 -10.31 6.44
N VAL A 345 21.74 -10.48 7.57
CA VAL A 345 22.64 -11.61 7.81
C VAL A 345 22.41 -12.19 9.19
N HIS A 346 22.23 -13.50 9.28
CA HIS A 346 22.17 -14.25 10.53
C HIS A 346 23.13 -15.44 10.45
N LYS A 347 24.06 -15.55 11.40
CA LYS A 347 25.04 -16.63 11.44
C LYS A 347 24.53 -17.77 12.32
N THR A 348 24.59 -19.00 11.81
CA THR A 348 24.29 -20.22 12.58
C THR A 348 25.54 -21.08 12.72
N VAL A 349 25.45 -22.17 13.49
CA VAL A 349 26.53 -23.16 13.60
C VAL A 349 26.76 -23.90 12.28
N ASN A 350 25.69 -24.08 11.49
CA ASN A 350 25.71 -24.89 10.27
C ASN A 350 25.90 -24.06 8.99
N GLY A 351 25.73 -22.73 9.07
CA GLY A 351 25.67 -21.90 7.87
C GLY A 351 25.44 -20.42 8.12
N THR A 352 25.10 -19.73 7.04
CA THR A 352 24.68 -18.33 7.08
C THR A 352 23.31 -18.20 6.43
N ILE A 353 22.43 -17.46 7.09
CA ILE A 353 21.10 -17.12 6.59
C ILE A 353 21.15 -15.67 6.12
N LEU A 354 20.71 -15.44 4.89
CA LEU A 354 20.76 -14.15 4.23
C LEU A 354 19.36 -13.71 3.82
N SER A 355 19.11 -12.41 3.86
CA SER A 355 17.94 -11.84 3.20
C SER A 355 18.05 -11.98 1.68
N LYS A 356 16.92 -11.81 0.98
CA LYS A 356 16.87 -11.68 -0.49
C LYS A 356 17.84 -10.61 -1.05
N TYR A 357 18.18 -9.58 -0.27
CA TYR A 357 19.06 -8.48 -0.67
C TYR A 357 20.55 -8.82 -0.55
N ALA A 358 20.96 -9.58 0.47
CA ALA A 358 22.37 -9.94 0.69
C ALA A 358 22.79 -11.23 -0.04
N ALA A 359 21.84 -12.13 -0.31
CA ALA A 359 22.11 -13.44 -0.91
C ALA A 359 22.50 -13.39 -2.39
N HIS A 360 22.07 -12.35 -3.12
CA HIS A 360 22.03 -12.38 -4.59
C HIS A 360 22.60 -11.15 -5.29
N PRO A 361 23.86 -10.76 -5.03
CA PRO A 361 24.50 -9.79 -5.91
C PRO A 361 24.61 -10.28 -7.38
N CYS A 362 24.43 -11.59 -7.67
CA CYS A 362 24.63 -12.22 -8.99
C CYS A 362 23.42 -12.96 -9.61
N LEU A 363 22.22 -12.96 -9.00
CA LEU A 363 21.06 -13.72 -9.52
C LEU A 363 19.83 -12.84 -9.72
N LYS A 364 18.92 -13.32 -10.57
CA LYS A 364 17.66 -12.70 -11.03
C LYS A 364 16.63 -12.51 -9.89
N SER A 365 17.00 -11.83 -8.81
CA SER A 365 16.03 -11.34 -7.81
C SER A 365 15.17 -10.26 -8.46
N ASP A 366 13.86 -10.32 -8.20
CA ASP A 366 12.90 -9.28 -8.59
C ASP A 366 13.14 -7.97 -7.81
N ASP A 367 13.70 -8.07 -6.59
CA ASP A 367 14.09 -6.94 -5.74
C ASP A 367 15.62 -6.86 -5.63
N PRO A 368 16.30 -5.94 -6.34
CA PRO A 368 17.76 -5.92 -6.43
C PRO A 368 18.48 -5.21 -5.27
N TYR A 369 17.78 -4.42 -4.45
CA TYR A 369 18.34 -3.67 -3.33
C TYR A 369 17.31 -3.46 -2.21
N TRP A 370 17.81 -3.22 -1.00
CA TRP A 370 17.01 -2.75 0.12
C TRP A 370 16.88 -1.23 0.07
N SER A 371 15.69 -0.69 0.28
CA SER A 371 15.49 0.76 0.38
C SER A 371 15.32 1.16 1.85
N CYS A 372 16.01 2.22 2.27
CA CYS A 372 15.78 2.83 3.58
C CYS A 372 16.24 4.28 3.61
N TYR A 373 15.66 5.09 4.50
CA TYR A 373 16.28 6.34 4.92
C TYR A 373 17.46 6.01 5.84
N LEU A 374 18.69 6.35 5.45
CA LEU A 374 19.86 6.14 6.33
C LEU A 374 19.73 6.88 7.67
N ASP A 375 18.96 7.97 7.70
CA ASP A 375 18.62 8.76 8.88
C ASP A 375 17.71 8.03 9.89
N ASP A 376 16.98 7.01 9.43
CA ASP A 376 16.05 6.21 10.24
C ASP A 376 16.76 5.02 10.91
N LEU A 377 18.00 4.67 10.52
CA LEU A 377 18.84 3.64 11.17
C LEU A 377 19.33 4.09 12.54
N ASP A 378 19.36 3.22 13.55
CA ASP A 378 19.81 3.51 14.93
C ASP A 378 21.22 4.15 14.99
N MET A 379 22.13 3.75 14.10
CA MET A 379 23.48 4.29 13.97
C MET A 379 23.63 5.14 12.71
N GLU A 380 24.43 6.20 12.83
CA GLU A 380 24.83 7.00 11.66
C GLU A 380 25.69 6.16 10.72
N THR A 381 25.35 6.20 9.42
CA THR A 381 26.09 5.49 8.38
C THR A 381 27.40 6.20 8.10
N GLU A 382 28.50 5.45 8.19
CA GLU A 382 29.84 5.94 7.90
C GLU A 382 30.23 5.58 6.46
N PHE A 383 30.62 6.59 5.66
CA PHE A 383 31.12 6.36 4.31
C PHE A 383 32.64 6.17 4.33
N LEU A 384 33.10 5.06 3.77
CA LEU A 384 34.52 4.69 3.64
C LEU A 384 35.12 5.11 2.29
N SER A 385 34.29 5.68 1.41
CA SER A 385 34.68 6.28 0.13
C SER A 385 33.94 7.59 -0.09
N GLU A 386 34.46 8.42 -0.98
CA GLU A 386 33.67 9.52 -1.56
C GLU A 386 32.65 8.98 -2.58
N ALA A 387 31.74 9.85 -3.03
CA ALA A 387 30.77 9.53 -4.06
C ALA A 387 31.49 9.22 -5.39
N THR A 388 31.34 7.99 -5.88
CA THR A 388 31.92 7.56 -7.17
C THR A 388 30.82 7.47 -8.21
N ALA A 389 31.00 8.14 -9.36
CA ALA A 389 30.03 8.10 -10.45
C ALA A 389 29.96 6.68 -11.04
N ALA A 390 28.75 6.13 -11.10
CA ALA A 390 28.47 4.77 -11.57
C ALA A 390 27.86 4.77 -12.97
N LEU A 391 26.86 5.62 -13.22
CA LEU A 391 26.15 5.69 -14.49
C LEU A 391 25.60 7.11 -14.71
N SER A 392 25.65 7.59 -15.95
CA SER A 392 25.04 8.85 -16.36
C SER A 392 24.14 8.59 -17.56
N VAL A 393 22.87 9.00 -17.48
CA VAL A 393 21.86 8.77 -18.52
C VAL A 393 21.29 10.11 -18.95
N ASP A 394 21.62 10.53 -20.17
CA ASP A 394 20.94 11.63 -20.88
C ASP A 394 19.69 11.08 -21.59
N PHE A 395 18.52 11.54 -21.16
CA PHE A 395 17.24 11.10 -21.72
C PHE A 395 16.95 11.65 -23.12
N GLN A 396 17.78 12.55 -23.63
CA GLN A 396 17.75 13.02 -25.02
C GLN A 396 18.52 12.10 -25.99
N ASP A 397 19.46 11.28 -25.50
CA ASP A 397 20.22 10.36 -26.33
C ASP A 397 19.44 9.05 -26.57
N VAL A 398 18.54 9.09 -27.57
CA VAL A 398 17.71 7.94 -27.97
C VAL A 398 18.55 6.72 -28.37
N ALA A 399 19.72 6.93 -28.98
CA ALA A 399 20.57 5.82 -29.39
C ALA A 399 21.22 5.13 -28.19
N TYR A 400 21.57 5.90 -27.15
CA TYR A 400 22.05 5.35 -25.90
C TYR A 400 20.95 4.67 -25.11
N LEU A 401 19.78 5.30 -24.95
CA LEU A 401 18.62 4.68 -24.30
C LEU A 401 18.26 3.34 -24.93
N LYS A 402 18.27 3.26 -26.27
CA LYS A 402 18.07 2.00 -26.99
C LYS A 402 19.04 0.91 -26.55
N ARG A 403 20.35 1.22 -26.49
CA ARG A 403 21.37 0.26 -26.04
C ARG A 403 21.12 -0.18 -24.61
N LEU A 404 20.80 0.75 -23.70
CA LEU A 404 20.49 0.41 -22.31
C LEU A 404 19.29 -0.53 -22.19
N VAL A 405 18.23 -0.29 -22.95
CA VAL A 405 17.00 -1.08 -22.90
C VAL A 405 17.17 -2.46 -23.55
N GLU A 406 17.88 -2.55 -24.68
CA GLU A 406 18.03 -3.80 -25.44
C GLU A 406 19.19 -4.68 -24.93
N GLU A 407 20.30 -4.07 -24.52
CA GLU A 407 21.56 -4.78 -24.21
C GLU A 407 21.91 -4.74 -22.71
N GLY A 408 21.42 -3.75 -21.96
CA GLY A 408 21.80 -3.53 -20.56
C GLY A 408 23.20 -2.96 -20.39
N ILE A 409 23.72 -3.01 -19.15
CA ILE A 409 25.12 -2.68 -18.83
C ILE A 409 25.71 -3.78 -17.97
N ASN A 410 26.99 -4.08 -18.21
CA ASN A 410 27.87 -4.79 -17.28
C ASN A 410 29.24 -4.11 -17.32
N GLN A 411 29.66 -3.49 -16.21
CA GLN A 411 30.93 -2.77 -16.13
C GLN A 411 31.54 -2.84 -14.73
N ILE A 412 32.85 -2.62 -14.65
CA ILE A 412 33.59 -2.52 -13.38
C ILE A 412 33.82 -1.05 -13.08
N ILE A 413 33.52 -0.65 -11.84
CA ILE A 413 33.75 0.67 -11.27
C ILE A 413 34.87 0.52 -10.24
N GLU A 414 35.93 1.30 -10.38
CA GLU A 414 36.97 1.40 -9.35
C GLU A 414 36.57 2.47 -8.33
N VAL A 415 36.45 2.08 -7.06
CA VAL A 415 36.13 2.99 -5.96
C VAL A 415 37.36 3.16 -5.07
N ASP A 416 37.79 4.41 -4.90
CA ASP A 416 38.90 4.77 -4.01
C ASP A 416 38.42 4.80 -2.55
N ILE A 417 39.05 4.00 -1.69
CA ILE A 417 38.73 3.96 -0.26
C ILE A 417 39.49 5.08 0.45
N THR A 418 38.75 5.99 1.07
CA THR A 418 39.29 7.16 1.77
C THR A 418 39.43 6.95 3.27
N LYS A 419 38.93 5.82 3.80
CA LYS A 419 39.02 5.49 5.22
C LYS A 419 39.15 3.99 5.47
N THR A 420 40.10 3.62 6.31
CA THR A 420 40.23 2.23 6.80
C THR A 420 39.05 1.86 7.68
N GLY A 421 38.41 0.72 7.42
CA GLY A 421 37.22 0.27 8.17
C GLY A 421 36.64 -1.06 7.67
N GLU A 422 35.51 -1.47 8.23
CA GLU A 422 34.77 -2.66 7.78
C GLU A 422 33.54 -2.26 6.97
N ALA A 423 33.59 -2.37 5.65
CA ALA A 423 32.41 -2.08 4.83
C ALA A 423 31.34 -3.16 5.02
N SER A 424 30.07 -2.76 5.14
CA SER A 424 28.93 -3.66 5.25
C SER A 424 27.92 -3.53 4.12
N ALA A 425 28.01 -2.50 3.27
CA ALA A 425 27.19 -2.37 2.07
C ALA A 425 27.80 -1.44 1.02
N ILE A 426 27.25 -1.49 -0.19
CA ILE A 426 27.30 -0.38 -1.16
C ILE A 426 26.00 0.40 -1.03
N VAL A 427 26.08 1.73 -1.03
CA VAL A 427 24.91 2.62 -1.04
C VAL A 427 24.90 3.37 -2.36
N ALA A 428 23.77 3.35 -3.06
CA ALA A 428 23.56 4.11 -4.29
C ALA A 428 22.64 5.31 -4.04
N CYS A 429 22.99 6.43 -4.65
CA CYS A 429 22.21 7.67 -4.67
C CYS A 429 22.28 8.27 -6.07
N TRP A 430 21.34 9.16 -6.40
CA TRP A 430 21.34 9.81 -7.70
C TRP A 430 21.09 11.32 -7.58
N ARG A 431 21.47 12.01 -8.64
CA ARG A 431 21.12 13.40 -8.91
C ARG A 431 20.50 13.46 -10.29
N SER A 432 19.44 14.24 -10.42
CA SER A 432 18.79 14.48 -11.70
C SER A 432 18.82 15.95 -12.04
N ASP A 433 19.24 16.29 -13.27
CA ASP A 433 18.89 17.56 -13.89
C ASP A 433 17.49 17.40 -14.48
N LEU A 434 16.54 18.17 -13.96
CA LEU A 434 15.18 18.16 -14.44
C LEU A 434 15.11 18.87 -15.79
N PHE A 435 15.54 20.13 -15.81
CA PHE A 435 15.65 20.98 -17.00
C PHE A 435 16.28 22.31 -16.62
N GLY A 436 17.05 22.91 -17.53
CA GLY A 436 17.54 24.28 -17.36
C GLY A 436 18.46 24.50 -16.15
N GLY A 437 19.11 23.45 -15.65
CA GLY A 437 19.97 23.48 -14.47
C GLY A 437 19.21 23.36 -13.14
N THR A 438 17.90 23.10 -13.16
CA THR A 438 17.12 22.77 -11.96
C THR A 438 17.35 21.32 -11.60
N THR A 439 17.89 21.04 -10.40
CA THR A 439 18.25 19.68 -9.99
C THR A 439 17.49 19.18 -8.78
N ILE A 440 17.35 17.87 -8.68
CA ILE A 440 16.92 17.13 -7.47
C ILE A 440 17.92 16.02 -7.17
N SER A 441 17.97 15.55 -5.92
CA SER A 441 18.93 14.52 -5.51
C SER A 441 18.44 13.68 -4.34
N THR A 442 18.99 12.47 -4.24
CA THR A 442 18.77 11.51 -3.13
C THR A 442 19.99 11.33 -2.25
N PHE A 443 21.00 12.20 -2.38
CA PHE A 443 22.16 12.19 -1.52
C PHE A 443 21.75 12.40 -0.04
N PRO A 444 22.32 11.66 0.92
CA PRO A 444 21.93 11.76 2.33
C PRO A 444 22.08 13.16 2.94
N SER A 445 23.02 13.96 2.42
CA SER A 445 23.21 15.36 2.82
C SER A 445 22.09 16.30 2.37
N GLU A 446 21.31 15.89 1.38
CA GLU A 446 20.21 16.64 0.77
C GLU A 446 18.88 16.08 1.28
N LYS A 447 18.00 16.95 1.77
CA LYS A 447 16.68 16.51 2.28
C LYS A 447 15.72 16.32 1.11
N GLY A 448 15.20 15.11 0.95
CA GLY A 448 14.17 14.76 -0.02
C GLY A 448 13.24 13.66 0.47
N CYS A 449 12.30 13.27 -0.39
CA CYS A 449 11.30 12.22 -0.13
C CYS A 449 11.73 10.80 -0.53
N TRP A 450 12.91 10.62 -1.13
CA TRP A 450 13.38 9.30 -1.54
C TRP A 450 14.30 8.68 -0.49
N GLU A 451 14.20 7.38 -0.38
CA GLU A 451 15.14 6.53 0.33
C GLU A 451 16.44 6.34 -0.46
N GLN A 452 17.46 5.81 0.18
CA GLN A 452 18.69 5.37 -0.47
C GLN A 452 18.59 3.87 -0.81
N ALA A 453 19.18 3.47 -1.94
CA ALA A 453 19.30 2.07 -2.30
C ALA A 453 20.55 1.46 -1.66
N VAL A 454 20.38 0.40 -0.88
CA VAL A 454 21.42 -0.30 -0.13
C VAL A 454 21.59 -1.71 -0.70
N PHE A 455 22.85 -2.07 -0.94
CA PHE A 455 23.29 -3.37 -1.42
C PHE A 455 24.13 -4.01 -0.31
N PRO A 456 23.49 -4.73 0.64
CA PRO A 456 24.17 -5.25 1.81
C PRO A 456 25.15 -6.35 1.43
N PHE A 457 26.33 -6.34 2.05
CA PHE A 457 27.26 -7.44 1.90
C PHE A 457 26.85 -8.62 2.79
N PRO A 458 27.05 -9.87 2.33
CA PRO A 458 26.78 -11.05 3.14
C PRO A 458 27.74 -11.22 4.32
N LYS A 459 28.87 -10.52 4.30
CA LYS A 459 29.85 -10.41 5.38
C LYS A 459 30.54 -9.05 5.31
N PRO A 460 31.01 -8.51 6.44
CA PRO A 460 31.81 -7.29 6.42
C PRO A 460 33.10 -7.49 5.62
N LEU A 461 33.53 -6.45 4.90
CA LEU A 461 34.78 -6.42 4.15
C LEU A 461 35.77 -5.49 4.85
N SER A 462 36.91 -6.01 5.29
CA SER A 462 37.98 -5.19 5.84
C SER A 462 38.68 -4.43 4.73
N LEU A 463 38.62 -3.11 4.79
CA LEU A 463 39.15 -2.20 3.79
C LEU A 463 40.22 -1.27 4.39
N VAL A 464 41.24 -0.97 3.61
CA VAL A 464 42.34 -0.07 3.99
C VAL A 464 42.25 1.22 3.17
N GLU A 465 42.54 2.36 3.80
CA GLU A 465 42.69 3.64 3.14
C GLU A 465 43.70 3.56 1.97
N ASP A 466 43.44 4.32 0.91
CA ASP A 466 44.19 4.36 -0.36
C ASP A 466 44.13 3.07 -1.20
N GLN A 467 43.40 2.04 -0.77
CA GLN A 467 43.15 0.88 -1.62
C GLN A 467 42.01 1.17 -2.63
N LYS A 468 42.03 0.44 -3.75
CA LYS A 468 40.93 0.43 -4.71
C LYS A 468 40.04 -0.79 -4.52
N LEU A 469 38.74 -0.55 -4.46
CA LEU A 469 37.74 -1.62 -4.50
C LEU A 469 37.14 -1.69 -5.91
N GLU A 470 37.23 -2.86 -6.53
CA GLU A 470 36.52 -3.14 -7.77
C GLU A 470 35.06 -3.53 -7.46
N VAL A 471 34.13 -2.77 -8.02
CA VAL A 471 32.69 -2.98 -7.91
C VAL A 471 32.12 -3.24 -9.30
N THR A 472 31.54 -4.41 -9.51
CA THR A 472 30.79 -4.73 -10.72
C THR A 472 29.39 -4.15 -10.64
N MET A 473 29.01 -3.37 -11.65
CA MET A 473 27.67 -2.85 -11.85
C MET A 473 27.00 -3.57 -13.02
N THR A 474 25.77 -4.04 -12.80
CA THR A 474 24.93 -4.56 -13.89
C THR A 474 23.60 -3.83 -13.92
N LEU A 475 23.09 -3.54 -15.12
CA LEU A 475 21.75 -3.04 -15.36
C LEU A 475 21.06 -3.94 -16.37
N GLU A 476 20.02 -4.66 -15.94
CA GLU A 476 19.23 -5.54 -16.81
C GLU A 476 17.75 -5.31 -16.54
N LYS A 477 16.95 -5.03 -17.59
CA LYS A 477 15.50 -4.79 -17.47
C LYS A 477 15.16 -3.80 -16.35
N ASN A 478 15.84 -2.66 -16.32
CA ASN A 478 15.68 -1.59 -15.32
C ASN A 478 16.16 -1.95 -13.89
N ALA A 479 16.60 -3.18 -13.63
CA ALA A 479 17.13 -3.58 -12.32
C ALA A 479 18.65 -3.39 -12.27
N ILE A 480 19.09 -2.44 -11.44
CA ILE A 480 20.51 -2.18 -11.20
C ILE A 480 21.03 -2.98 -10.01
N ARG A 481 22.25 -3.53 -10.13
CA ARG A 481 22.93 -4.30 -9.08
C ARG A 481 24.38 -3.86 -8.96
N PHE A 482 24.89 -3.90 -7.73
CA PHE A 482 26.29 -3.69 -7.41
C PHE A 482 26.83 -4.83 -6.59
N TYR A 483 28.03 -5.31 -6.92
CA TYR A 483 28.70 -6.37 -6.16
C TYR A 483 30.20 -6.35 -6.33
N THR A 484 30.90 -7.07 -5.45
CA THR A 484 32.36 -7.24 -5.52
C THR A 484 32.74 -8.70 -5.36
N GLU A 485 33.84 -9.15 -5.96
CA GLU A 485 34.32 -10.52 -5.84
C GLU A 485 34.77 -10.86 -4.40
N LEU A 486 35.24 -9.87 -3.65
CA LEU A 486 35.68 -10.03 -2.25
C LEU A 486 34.52 -10.42 -1.32
N SER A 487 33.29 -10.03 -1.65
CA SER A 487 32.11 -10.43 -0.88
C SER A 487 31.64 -11.84 -1.22
N GLN A 488 32.19 -12.48 -2.25
CA GLN A 488 31.74 -13.77 -2.77
C GLN A 488 32.73 -14.92 -2.57
N SER A 489 33.98 -14.64 -2.17
CA SER A 489 35.09 -15.60 -2.32
C SER A 489 35.21 -16.70 -1.25
N ASP A 490 34.38 -16.71 -0.19
CA ASP A 490 34.60 -17.63 0.96
C ASP A 490 33.32 -18.33 1.46
N TRP A 491 32.48 -18.85 0.57
CA TRP A 491 31.29 -19.63 0.99
C TRP A 491 31.67 -21.08 1.38
N GLU A 492 32.42 -21.25 2.46
CA GLU A 492 32.76 -22.58 3.00
C GLU A 492 31.58 -23.25 3.74
N SER A 493 30.48 -22.52 3.99
CA SER A 493 29.30 -22.98 4.76
C SER A 493 28.00 -22.93 3.94
N SER A 494 26.96 -23.67 4.37
CA SER A 494 25.67 -23.67 3.67
C SER A 494 24.97 -22.31 3.77
N ILE A 495 24.50 -21.79 2.63
CA ILE A 495 23.73 -20.55 2.55
C ILE A 495 22.24 -20.88 2.48
N CYS A 496 21.46 -20.21 3.32
CA CYS A 496 20.01 -20.20 3.27
C CYS A 496 19.54 -18.78 2.94
N THR A 497 18.57 -18.63 2.03
CA THR A 497 17.98 -17.31 1.72
C THR A 497 16.58 -17.22 2.31
N VAL A 498 16.25 -16.08 2.90
CA VAL A 498 14.93 -15.75 3.45
C VAL A 498 14.35 -14.56 2.70
N LYS A 499 13.09 -14.69 2.26
CA LYS A 499 12.33 -13.63 1.59
C LYS A 499 11.51 -12.82 2.59
N ASP A 500 11.05 -13.45 3.66
CA ASP A 500 10.31 -12.81 4.75
C ASP A 500 11.22 -11.90 5.60
N GLU A 501 11.07 -10.59 5.42
CA GLU A 501 11.83 -9.57 6.15
C GLU A 501 11.49 -9.53 7.65
N ASP A 502 10.24 -9.84 8.02
CA ASP A 502 9.82 -9.90 9.41
C ASP A 502 10.52 -11.07 10.12
N LEU A 503 10.56 -12.24 9.48
CA LEU A 503 11.34 -13.38 9.95
C LEU A 503 12.82 -13.03 10.08
N MET A 504 13.41 -12.38 9.06
CA MET A 504 14.83 -11.99 9.10
C MET A 504 15.15 -11.06 10.28
N LYS A 505 14.31 -10.04 10.52
CA LYS A 505 14.44 -9.13 11.68
C LYS A 505 14.31 -9.91 13.00
N LYS A 506 13.34 -10.82 13.11
CA LYS A 506 13.11 -11.65 14.32
C LYS A 506 14.22 -12.67 14.55
N LEU A 507 14.87 -13.22 13.52
CA LEU A 507 16.03 -14.12 13.67
C LEU A 507 17.21 -13.41 14.34
N ASN A 508 17.39 -12.13 14.08
CA ASN A 508 18.44 -11.30 14.68
C ASN A 508 18.03 -10.63 16.01
N SER A 509 16.87 -11.01 16.55
CA SER A 509 16.46 -10.67 17.91
C SER A 509 17.27 -11.45 18.94
N ASN A 510 17.77 -10.73 19.94
CA ASN A 510 18.32 -11.36 21.15
C ASN A 510 17.30 -11.34 22.31
N HIS A 511 16.30 -10.45 22.29
CA HIS A 511 15.40 -10.31 23.44
C HIS A 511 14.27 -11.35 23.41
N VAL A 512 13.71 -11.73 22.25
CA VAL A 512 12.65 -12.75 22.18
C VAL A 512 13.12 -14.13 22.68
N PRO A 513 14.26 -14.69 22.22
CA PRO A 513 14.74 -15.97 22.77
C PRO A 513 15.06 -15.90 24.27
N THR A 514 15.64 -14.78 24.72
CA THR A 514 15.92 -14.54 26.15
C THR A 514 14.65 -14.47 26.99
N PHE A 515 13.59 -13.86 26.46
CA PHE A 515 12.27 -13.81 27.10
C PHE A 515 11.74 -15.22 27.33
N PHE A 516 11.72 -16.08 26.31
CA PHE A 516 11.25 -17.46 26.44
C PHE A 516 12.14 -18.32 27.33
N GLN A 517 13.46 -18.11 27.30
CA GLN A 517 14.37 -18.78 28.22
C GLN A 517 13.99 -18.48 29.67
N LYS A 518 13.77 -17.20 30.02
CA LYS A 518 13.34 -16.76 31.36
C LYS A 518 11.95 -17.27 31.72
N ALA A 519 10.99 -17.13 30.81
CA ALA A 519 9.59 -17.53 31.02
C ALA A 519 9.44 -19.03 31.30
N THR A 520 10.37 -19.85 30.81
CA THR A 520 10.35 -21.31 30.99
C THR A 520 11.24 -21.81 32.13
N VAL A 521 12.01 -20.97 32.85
CA VAL A 521 12.95 -21.39 33.93
C VAL A 521 12.30 -22.28 34.99
N GLY A 522 11.05 -22.03 35.36
CA GLY A 522 10.36 -22.80 36.40
C GLY A 522 9.77 -24.15 35.94
N LEU A 523 9.77 -24.46 34.64
CA LEU A 523 9.04 -25.63 34.12
C LEU A 523 9.82 -26.94 34.31
N PRO A 524 9.13 -28.07 34.60
CA PRO A 524 9.76 -29.39 34.62
C PRO A 524 10.37 -29.75 33.26
N THR A 525 11.59 -30.28 33.22
CA THR A 525 12.25 -30.66 31.96
C THR A 525 11.54 -31.79 31.21
N THR A 526 10.69 -32.55 31.89
CA THR A 526 9.85 -33.61 31.30
C THR A 526 8.61 -33.07 30.60
N SER A 527 8.28 -31.79 30.78
CA SER A 527 7.09 -31.18 30.21
C SER A 527 7.06 -31.30 28.69
N ARG A 528 5.88 -31.59 28.16
CA ARG A 528 5.61 -31.63 26.73
C ARG A 528 5.22 -30.24 26.24
N ILE A 529 6.06 -29.64 25.40
CA ILE A 529 5.91 -28.26 24.94
C ILE A 529 5.61 -28.26 23.45
N LEU A 530 4.54 -27.58 23.06
CA LEU A 530 4.28 -27.23 21.67
C LEU A 530 4.79 -25.81 21.41
N ASP A 531 5.74 -25.67 20.49
CA ASP A 531 6.28 -24.39 20.08
C ASP A 531 5.64 -23.90 18.79
N MET A 532 4.80 -22.87 18.92
CA MET A 532 4.10 -22.20 17.84
C MET A 532 4.68 -20.81 17.54
N THR A 533 5.87 -20.48 18.05
CA THR A 533 6.47 -19.16 17.80
C THR A 533 6.83 -18.95 16.34
N ASN A 534 7.04 -20.05 15.60
CA ASN A 534 7.57 -20.04 14.24
C ASN A 534 8.94 -19.34 14.15
N LEU A 535 9.70 -19.31 15.25
CA LEU A 535 11.00 -18.65 15.37
C LEU A 535 12.09 -19.67 15.70
N PRO A 536 12.89 -20.10 14.72
CA PRO A 536 13.93 -21.12 14.92
C PRO A 536 14.92 -20.84 16.05
N THR A 537 15.23 -19.56 16.32
CA THR A 537 16.07 -19.14 17.46
C THR A 537 15.42 -19.42 18.81
N VAL A 538 14.09 -19.22 18.94
CA VAL A 538 13.33 -19.59 20.13
C VAL A 538 13.22 -21.11 20.24
N SER A 539 12.83 -21.77 19.14
CA SER A 539 12.72 -23.23 19.06
C SER A 539 13.98 -23.92 19.56
N ARG A 540 15.15 -23.46 19.12
CA ARG A 540 16.44 -24.03 19.52
C ARG A 540 16.68 -23.91 21.03
N VAL A 541 16.51 -22.71 21.59
CA VAL A 541 16.73 -22.44 23.02
C VAL A 541 15.81 -23.28 23.91
N ILE A 542 14.58 -23.52 23.47
CA ILE A 542 13.63 -24.35 24.22
C ILE A 542 13.93 -25.85 24.05
N GLN A 543 14.20 -26.33 22.84
CA GLN A 543 14.53 -27.74 22.60
C GLN A 543 15.83 -28.19 23.27
N ASP A 544 16.81 -27.29 23.46
CA ASP A 544 18.04 -27.58 24.22
C ASP A 544 17.76 -27.96 25.68
N ARG A 545 16.62 -27.52 26.22
CA ARG A 545 16.25 -27.74 27.62
C ARG A 545 15.13 -28.75 27.82
N PHE A 546 14.19 -28.84 26.88
CA PHE A 546 13.01 -29.69 26.96
C PHE A 546 13.06 -30.75 25.85
N PRO A 547 13.44 -32.00 26.17
CA PRO A 547 13.56 -33.07 25.17
C PRO A 547 12.25 -33.38 24.44
N ASN A 548 11.11 -33.08 25.08
CA ASN A 548 9.74 -33.28 24.58
C ASN A 548 9.13 -31.98 24.02
N CYS A 549 9.97 -31.06 23.51
CA CYS A 549 9.50 -29.89 22.78
C CYS A 549 9.45 -30.18 21.27
N TYR A 550 8.33 -29.80 20.65
CA TYR A 550 8.09 -29.97 19.22
C TYR A 550 7.72 -28.61 18.63
N SER A 551 8.43 -28.22 17.59
CA SER A 551 8.16 -26.95 16.91
C SER A 551 7.18 -27.14 15.75
N TYR A 552 6.34 -26.15 15.56
CA TYR A 552 5.49 -25.98 14.40
C TYR A 552 6.17 -25.00 13.43
N ALA A 553 6.40 -25.43 12.19
CA ALA A 553 6.83 -24.54 11.11
C ALA A 553 5.66 -24.28 10.19
N ASN A 554 5.38 -23.00 9.93
CA ASN A 554 4.43 -22.59 8.89
C ASN A 554 5.17 -21.75 7.86
N GLY A 555 5.05 -22.12 6.58
CA GLY A 555 5.70 -21.42 5.48
C GLY A 555 7.06 -21.98 5.06
N GLU A 556 7.42 -21.73 3.80
CA GLU A 556 8.64 -22.26 3.17
C GLU A 556 9.91 -21.75 3.85
N ASP A 557 10.00 -20.44 4.09
CA ASP A 557 11.17 -19.80 4.71
C ASP A 557 11.43 -20.35 6.12
N HIS A 558 10.39 -20.48 6.95
CA HIS A 558 10.54 -21.01 8.31
C HIS A 558 11.02 -22.46 8.33
N THR A 559 10.54 -23.27 7.38
CA THR A 559 10.94 -24.68 7.26
C THR A 559 12.40 -24.80 6.81
N GLU A 560 12.82 -23.99 5.84
CA GLU A 560 14.20 -23.99 5.33
C GLU A 560 15.20 -23.49 6.38
N VAL A 561 14.90 -22.34 7.00
CA VAL A 561 15.68 -21.78 8.13
C VAL A 561 15.76 -22.82 9.25
N GLY A 562 14.64 -23.47 9.57
CA GLY A 562 14.56 -24.51 10.59
C GLY A 562 15.58 -25.64 10.47
N ARG A 563 15.89 -26.06 9.23
CA ARG A 563 16.90 -27.09 8.95
C ARG A 563 18.29 -26.65 9.36
N GLN A 564 18.60 -25.34 9.27
CA GLN A 564 19.88 -24.79 9.69
C GLN A 564 20.09 -24.86 11.22
N PHE A 565 19.01 -25.01 12.00
CA PHE A 565 19.04 -25.09 13.47
C PHE A 565 18.91 -26.52 14.02
N ASP A 566 18.80 -27.54 13.15
CA ASP A 566 18.59 -28.95 13.52
C ASP A 566 17.39 -29.12 14.47
N LEU A 567 16.25 -28.53 14.09
CA LEU A 567 15.04 -28.50 14.91
C LEU A 567 14.19 -29.76 14.73
N LYS A 568 13.61 -30.23 15.84
CA LYS A 568 12.57 -31.26 15.82
C LYS A 568 11.22 -30.64 15.48
N TYR A 569 10.70 -31.00 14.32
CA TYR A 569 9.34 -30.69 13.89
C TYR A 569 8.44 -31.90 14.07
N ASP A 570 7.22 -31.68 14.56
CA ASP A 570 6.20 -32.71 14.64
C ASP A 570 4.81 -32.06 14.59
N GLU A 571 4.19 -32.07 13.41
CA GLU A 571 2.83 -31.56 13.21
C GLU A 571 1.77 -32.42 13.89
N GLU A 572 2.07 -33.70 14.13
CA GLU A 572 1.16 -34.62 14.81
C GLU A 572 1.22 -34.47 16.33
N ALA A 573 2.22 -33.78 16.87
CA ALA A 573 2.40 -33.58 18.31
C ALA A 573 1.20 -32.93 19.00
N ILE A 574 0.40 -32.16 18.25
CA ILE A 574 -0.87 -31.55 18.71
C ILE A 574 -1.88 -32.65 19.13
N LYS A 575 -1.91 -33.79 18.42
CA LYS A 575 -2.87 -34.89 18.66
C LYS A 575 -2.60 -35.61 19.98
N ASP A 576 -1.35 -35.68 20.42
CA ASP A 576 -0.99 -36.36 21.67
C ASP A 576 -1.18 -35.46 22.92
N GLY A 577 -1.59 -34.19 22.73
CA GLY A 577 -1.71 -33.19 23.78
C GLY A 577 -0.36 -32.57 24.19
N CYS A 578 -0.41 -31.49 24.96
CA CYS A 578 0.77 -30.84 25.52
C CYS A 578 0.48 -30.22 26.89
N ASP A 579 1.52 -30.00 27.69
CA ASP A 579 1.43 -29.32 28.99
C ASP A 579 1.48 -27.79 28.82
N TYR A 580 2.27 -27.33 27.84
CA TYR A 580 2.50 -25.92 27.56
C TYR A 580 2.48 -25.64 26.06
N ILE A 581 1.91 -24.50 25.69
CA ILE A 581 1.99 -23.92 24.35
C ILE A 581 2.78 -22.62 24.46
N ILE A 582 3.88 -22.51 23.71
CA ILE A 582 4.60 -21.25 23.55
C ILE A 582 4.24 -20.62 22.21
N HIS A 583 3.99 -19.32 22.17
CA HIS A 583 3.59 -18.60 20.95
C HIS A 583 4.09 -17.15 20.98
N TRP A 584 4.28 -16.54 19.81
CA TRP A 584 4.77 -15.17 19.71
C TRP A 584 3.97 -14.36 18.68
N PRO A 585 2.88 -13.70 19.09
CA PRO A 585 1.97 -13.02 18.17
C PRO A 585 2.38 -11.55 17.98
N VAL A 586 3.68 -11.27 17.91
CA VAL A 586 4.23 -9.91 17.80
C VAL A 586 5.16 -9.84 16.60
N ASN A 587 4.85 -8.97 15.64
CA ASN A 587 5.71 -8.70 14.48
C ASN A 587 6.79 -7.64 14.79
N SER A 588 7.71 -7.44 13.86
CA SER A 588 8.82 -6.48 13.96
C SER A 588 8.42 -5.00 13.88
N SER A 589 7.12 -4.72 13.69
CA SER A 589 6.50 -3.40 13.77
C SER A 589 5.72 -3.17 15.09
N SER A 590 5.91 -4.06 16.08
CA SER A 590 5.21 -4.03 17.38
C SER A 590 3.69 -4.12 17.28
N MET A 591 3.19 -4.90 16.32
CA MET A 591 1.77 -5.19 16.16
C MET A 591 1.45 -6.64 16.45
N LEU A 592 0.16 -6.89 16.70
CA LEU A 592 -0.35 -8.24 16.85
C LEU A 592 -0.44 -8.94 15.49
N ASP A 593 0.21 -10.10 15.38
CA ASP A 593 0.07 -10.98 14.22
C ASP A 593 -1.25 -11.75 14.31
N HIS A 594 -2.22 -11.34 13.50
CA HIS A 594 -3.53 -11.97 13.42
C HIS A 594 -3.47 -13.46 13.03
N THR A 595 -2.51 -13.88 12.20
CA THR A 595 -2.37 -15.28 11.78
C THR A 595 -1.95 -16.14 12.97
N ALA A 596 -0.96 -15.68 13.73
CA ALA A 596 -0.53 -16.35 14.95
C ALA A 596 -1.67 -16.45 15.99
N ILE A 597 -2.48 -15.40 16.14
CA ILE A 597 -3.62 -15.38 17.07
C ILE A 597 -4.71 -16.38 16.65
N VAL A 598 -5.07 -16.42 15.37
CA VAL A 598 -6.08 -17.36 14.84
C VAL A 598 -5.60 -18.80 15.02
N MET A 599 -4.34 -19.08 14.67
CA MET A 599 -3.76 -20.41 14.86
C MET A 599 -3.77 -20.84 16.32
N LEU A 600 -3.39 -19.94 17.25
CA LEU A 600 -3.44 -20.22 18.68
C LEU A 600 -4.86 -20.55 19.14
N ALA A 601 -5.86 -19.77 18.72
CA ALA A 601 -7.26 -19.98 19.08
C ALA A 601 -7.79 -21.35 18.63
N ASP A 602 -7.32 -21.87 17.49
CA ASP A 602 -7.67 -23.22 17.03
C ASP A 602 -6.94 -24.32 17.79
N ILE A 603 -5.64 -24.15 18.08
CA ILE A 603 -4.85 -25.16 18.79
C ILE A 603 -5.26 -25.30 20.25
N ILE A 604 -5.66 -24.21 20.92
CA ILE A 604 -6.20 -24.26 22.29
C ILE A 604 -7.42 -25.19 22.39
N LYS A 605 -8.26 -25.27 21.35
CA LYS A 605 -9.42 -26.19 21.32
C LYS A 605 -9.00 -27.65 21.38
N SER A 606 -7.86 -27.99 20.77
CA SER A 606 -7.29 -29.34 20.78
C SER A 606 -6.50 -29.65 22.05
N CYS A 607 -5.95 -28.63 22.72
CA CYS A 607 -5.15 -28.76 23.94
C CYS A 607 -5.68 -27.87 25.09
N PRO A 608 -6.92 -28.09 25.57
CA PRO A 608 -7.60 -27.15 26.48
C PRO A 608 -6.98 -27.05 27.88
N ASN A 609 -6.14 -28.01 28.27
CA ASN A 609 -5.44 -28.02 29.56
C ASN A 609 -4.03 -27.43 29.50
N ALA A 610 -3.55 -27.07 28.30
CA ALA A 610 -2.21 -26.54 28.14
C ALA A 610 -2.12 -25.11 28.69
N SER A 611 -1.02 -24.82 29.39
CA SER A 611 -0.72 -23.45 29.83
C SER A 611 -0.08 -22.66 28.69
N ILE A 612 -0.55 -21.43 28.47
CA ILE A 612 -0.09 -20.58 27.37
C ILE A 612 1.03 -19.65 27.84
N ILE A 613 2.10 -19.53 27.05
CA ILE A 613 3.25 -18.65 27.32
C ILE A 613 3.58 -17.80 26.08
N PRO A 614 3.53 -16.47 26.16
CA PRO A 614 2.95 -15.68 27.24
C PRO A 614 1.42 -15.84 27.28
N SER A 615 0.85 -15.89 28.49
CA SER A 615 -0.62 -15.87 28.65
C SER A 615 -1.21 -14.47 28.44
N LYS A 616 -0.41 -13.43 28.66
CA LYS A 616 -0.85 -12.03 28.56
C LYS A 616 0.19 -11.14 27.88
N LEU A 617 -0.30 -10.13 27.17
CA LEU A 617 0.49 -9.02 26.63
C LEU A 617 -0.19 -7.70 26.96
N SER A 618 0.59 -6.62 26.99
CA SER A 618 0.07 -5.26 27.14
C SER A 618 0.52 -4.42 25.96
N ILE A 619 -0.42 -3.71 25.34
CA ILE A 619 -0.10 -2.67 24.37
C ILE A 619 0.05 -1.38 25.15
N VAL A 620 1.23 -0.77 25.06
CA VAL A 620 1.60 0.42 25.82
C VAL A 620 1.84 1.55 24.85
N GLY A 621 1.22 2.71 25.10
CA GLY A 621 1.33 3.84 24.19
C GLY A 621 1.45 5.18 24.88
N GLN A 622 1.89 6.17 24.09
CA GLN A 622 2.22 7.50 24.53
C GLN A 622 1.75 8.53 23.49
N LEU A 623 1.17 9.63 23.96
CA LEU A 623 0.73 10.73 23.11
C LEU A 623 1.95 11.49 22.57
N ILE A 624 2.03 11.68 21.26
CA ILE A 624 3.18 12.28 20.58
C ILE A 624 2.80 13.52 19.80
N GLU A 625 3.69 14.52 19.81
CA GLU A 625 3.81 15.61 18.84
C GLU A 625 4.98 15.32 17.88
N SER A 626 4.72 15.26 16.57
CA SER A 626 5.78 15.06 15.56
C SER A 626 5.40 15.63 14.20
N ASP A 627 6.20 16.59 13.71
CA ASP A 627 6.04 17.13 12.36
C ASP A 627 6.42 16.11 11.27
N GLN A 628 7.36 15.21 11.57
CA GLN A 628 7.71 14.11 10.66
C GLN A 628 6.50 13.21 10.42
N MET A 629 5.84 12.75 11.49
CA MET A 629 4.65 11.91 11.36
C MET A 629 3.50 12.65 10.69
N LYS A 630 3.32 13.94 10.99
CA LYS A 630 2.32 14.76 10.29
C LYS A 630 2.54 14.73 8.76
N ARG A 631 3.80 14.88 8.29
CA ARG A 631 4.12 14.84 6.85
C ARG A 631 4.07 13.46 6.24
N LYS A 632 4.44 12.39 6.98
CA LYS A 632 4.43 10.99 6.48
C LYS A 632 3.02 10.39 6.39
N THR A 633 2.01 10.99 7.04
CA THR A 633 0.67 10.36 7.19
C THR A 633 -0.48 11.21 6.69
N ARG A 634 -0.23 12.49 6.37
CA ARG A 634 -1.29 13.44 6.02
C ARG A 634 -0.86 14.38 4.92
N LEU A 635 -1.81 14.78 4.10
CA LEU A 635 -1.61 15.80 3.09
C LEU A 635 -1.28 17.17 3.72
N ASP A 636 -0.21 17.80 3.24
CA ASP A 636 0.16 19.18 3.50
C ASP A 636 -0.09 20.02 2.24
N LEU A 637 -1.20 20.76 2.25
CA LEU A 637 -1.65 21.60 1.13
C LEU A 637 -0.69 22.76 0.79
N THR A 638 0.31 23.02 1.63
CA THR A 638 1.30 24.07 1.36
C THR A 638 2.38 23.63 0.37
N ALA A 639 2.50 22.33 0.10
CA ALA A 639 3.59 21.78 -0.71
C ALA A 639 3.32 21.77 -2.22
N GLN A 640 2.10 22.07 -2.67
CA GLN A 640 1.70 21.90 -4.08
C GLN A 640 1.71 23.19 -4.90
N HIS A 641 2.26 24.29 -4.36
CA HIS A 641 2.58 25.50 -5.12
C HIS A 641 1.41 26.07 -5.93
N GLY A 642 0.20 26.07 -5.34
CA GLY A 642 -1.01 26.65 -5.92
C GLY A 642 -1.87 25.68 -6.74
N VAL A 643 -1.63 24.37 -6.66
CA VAL A 643 -2.51 23.33 -7.19
C VAL A 643 -3.32 22.73 -6.03
N ASP A 644 -4.65 22.71 -6.16
CA ASP A 644 -5.53 22.05 -5.20
C ASP A 644 -5.52 20.53 -5.43
N ILE A 645 -4.94 19.79 -4.49
CA ILE A 645 -4.96 18.33 -4.46
C ILE A 645 -5.67 17.78 -3.21
N SER A 646 -6.60 18.56 -2.64
CA SER A 646 -7.40 18.18 -1.47
C SER A 646 -8.13 16.83 -1.55
N PRO A 647 -8.47 16.25 -2.73
CA PRO A 647 -9.02 14.89 -2.79
C PRO A 647 -8.13 13.82 -2.15
N LEU A 648 -6.80 14.01 -2.10
CA LEU A 648 -5.89 13.08 -1.44
C LEU A 648 -6.07 13.04 0.09
N ALA A 649 -6.67 14.06 0.69
CA ALA A 649 -6.89 14.08 2.14
C ALA A 649 -7.81 12.94 2.61
N GLU A 650 -8.60 12.36 1.71
CA GLU A 650 -9.39 11.14 1.94
C GLU A 650 -8.49 9.94 2.28
N PHE A 651 -7.23 9.92 1.86
CA PHE A 651 -6.29 8.83 2.14
C PHE A 651 -5.43 9.08 3.40
N ASN A 652 -5.64 10.18 4.15
CA ASN A 652 -4.90 10.46 5.38
C ASN A 652 -4.93 9.26 6.35
N LEU A 653 -3.77 8.79 6.79
CA LEU A 653 -3.68 7.51 7.48
C LEU A 653 -4.27 7.57 8.89
N PHE A 654 -4.88 6.46 9.32
CA PHE A 654 -5.30 6.24 10.71
C PHE A 654 -4.23 5.52 11.54
N HIS A 655 -3.26 4.92 10.87
CA HIS A 655 -2.22 4.12 11.49
C HIS A 655 -0.96 4.16 10.62
N TYR A 656 0.21 4.06 11.24
CA TYR A 656 1.50 4.06 10.58
C TYR A 656 2.44 3.11 11.31
N GLU A 657 3.24 2.37 10.55
CA GLU A 657 4.09 1.26 11.00
C GLU A 657 5.58 1.59 10.83
N GLU A 658 6.46 0.67 11.24
CA GLU A 658 7.91 0.77 11.03
C GLU A 658 8.54 2.08 11.55
N ILE A 659 8.10 2.58 12.73
CA ILE A 659 8.65 3.79 13.33
C ILE A 659 9.88 3.44 14.19
N PRO A 660 11.10 3.93 13.87
CA PRO A 660 12.31 3.57 14.60
C PRO A 660 12.30 4.12 16.02
N SER A 661 12.32 3.26 17.03
CA SER A 661 12.10 3.68 18.43
C SER A 661 13.19 4.60 18.97
N LYS A 662 14.46 4.40 18.61
CA LYS A 662 15.60 5.11 19.20
C LYS A 662 15.89 6.47 18.57
N ARG A 663 15.65 6.62 17.26
CA ARG A 663 15.88 7.87 16.52
C ARG A 663 14.60 8.63 16.15
N PHE A 664 13.44 8.16 16.60
CA PHE A 664 12.18 8.83 16.36
C PHE A 664 12.22 10.30 16.82
N LYS A 665 12.03 11.22 15.88
CA LYS A 665 12.00 12.68 16.12
C LYS A 665 10.58 13.11 16.53
N GLY A 666 10.17 12.71 17.74
CA GLY A 666 8.88 13.07 18.32
C GLY A 666 8.99 13.54 19.78
N LYS A 667 8.11 14.45 20.17
CA LYS A 667 8.00 14.93 21.56
C LYS A 667 6.86 14.19 22.26
N ALA A 668 7.21 13.46 23.31
CA ALA A 668 6.25 12.86 24.23
C ALA A 668 5.44 13.93 24.98
N LEU A 669 4.11 13.83 24.91
CA LEU A 669 3.14 14.72 25.54
C LEU A 669 2.40 14.08 26.72
N SER A 670 2.51 12.76 26.91
CA SER A 670 1.96 12.02 28.05
C SER A 670 3.02 11.08 28.64
N GLU A 671 2.73 10.47 29.79
CA GLU A 671 3.42 9.24 30.21
C GLU A 671 2.95 8.04 29.36
N GLU A 672 3.69 6.94 29.43
CA GLU A 672 3.25 5.66 28.87
C GLU A 672 1.99 5.16 29.60
N THR A 673 1.00 4.75 28.82
CA THR A 673 -0.30 4.27 29.30
C THR A 673 -0.59 2.91 28.66
N VAL A 674 -1.06 1.94 29.44
CA VAL A 674 -1.54 0.67 28.90
C VAL A 674 -2.82 0.93 28.12
N LEU A 675 -2.75 0.79 26.81
CA LEU A 675 -3.88 1.01 25.91
C LEU A 675 -4.84 -0.17 25.91
N ARG A 676 -4.30 -1.39 25.95
CA ARG A 676 -5.07 -2.63 25.98
C ARG A 676 -4.26 -3.76 26.60
N ASN A 677 -4.88 -4.55 27.46
CA ASN A 677 -4.34 -5.84 27.88
C ASN A 677 -4.96 -6.94 27.02
N ILE A 678 -4.13 -7.87 26.56
CA ILE A 678 -4.53 -9.05 25.79
C ILE A 678 -4.32 -10.25 26.70
N ASP A 679 -5.38 -11.03 26.90
CA ASP A 679 -5.34 -12.27 27.66
C ASP A 679 -5.67 -13.42 26.71
N PHE A 680 -4.68 -14.26 26.38
CA PHE A 680 -4.87 -15.38 25.46
C PHE A 680 -5.59 -16.57 26.09
N THR A 681 -5.88 -16.50 27.39
CA THR A 681 -6.70 -17.51 28.09
C THR A 681 -8.18 -17.12 28.13
N ASP A 682 -8.52 -15.88 27.78
CA ASP A 682 -9.89 -15.39 27.72
C ASP A 682 -10.29 -15.10 26.27
N SER A 683 -11.47 -15.56 25.87
CA SER A 683 -12.05 -15.29 24.55
C SER A 683 -12.80 -13.95 24.50
N SER A 684 -12.81 -13.17 25.58
CA SER A 684 -13.54 -11.89 25.63
C SER A 684 -12.89 -10.84 24.72
N ASN A 685 -13.58 -10.53 23.62
CA ASN A 685 -13.18 -9.53 22.64
C ASN A 685 -13.91 -8.19 22.85
N GLU A 686 -14.23 -7.87 24.11
CA GLU A 686 -15.03 -6.68 24.40
C GLU A 686 -14.28 -5.39 24.00
N PRO A 687 -15.03 -4.41 23.46
CA PRO A 687 -14.57 -3.04 23.32
C PRO A 687 -13.93 -2.50 24.59
N GLN A 688 -12.81 -1.80 24.47
CA GLN A 688 -12.20 -1.09 25.60
C GLN A 688 -11.90 0.35 25.23
N GLU A 689 -12.17 1.27 26.14
CA GLU A 689 -11.78 2.67 26.02
C GLU A 689 -10.70 3.00 27.05
N VAL A 690 -9.68 3.71 26.59
CA VAL A 690 -8.59 4.19 27.42
C VAL A 690 -8.49 5.70 27.27
N LYS A 691 -8.26 6.39 28.39
CA LYS A 691 -7.98 7.82 28.42
C LYS A 691 -6.49 8.03 28.61
N ILE A 692 -5.89 8.80 27.70
CA ILE A 692 -4.49 9.18 27.74
C ILE A 692 -4.43 10.65 28.15
N THR A 693 -3.86 10.93 29.32
CA THR A 693 -3.77 12.29 29.86
C THR A 693 -2.46 12.94 29.44
N ALA A 694 -2.55 14.09 28.78
CA ALA A 694 -1.39 14.89 28.46
C ALA A 694 -0.75 15.45 29.75
N THR A 695 0.57 15.31 29.87
CA THR A 695 1.39 15.89 30.94
C THR A 695 2.11 17.16 30.48
N LYS A 696 2.17 17.41 29.17
CA LYS A 696 2.81 18.58 28.55
C LYS A 696 1.91 19.22 27.51
N ALA A 697 2.07 20.53 27.32
CA ALA A 697 1.44 21.22 26.22
C ALA A 697 2.14 20.92 24.88
N GLY A 698 1.35 20.83 23.80
CA GLY A 698 1.84 20.59 22.46
C GLY A 698 0.72 20.27 21.48
N ARG A 699 1.08 19.99 20.23
CA ARG A 699 0.14 19.57 19.20
C ARG A 699 0.24 18.07 18.97
N ALA A 700 -0.63 17.31 19.63
CA ALA A 700 -0.67 15.86 19.51
C ALA A 700 -1.08 15.44 18.09
N VAL A 701 -0.33 14.52 17.50
CA VAL A 701 -0.58 13.97 16.15
C VAL A 701 -1.06 12.52 16.20
N GLY A 702 -0.67 11.77 17.23
CA GLY A 702 -0.96 10.34 17.34
C GLY A 702 -0.51 9.75 18.67
N VAL A 703 -0.80 8.47 18.86
CA VAL A 703 -0.38 7.66 19.99
C VAL A 703 0.63 6.63 19.47
N LEU A 704 1.92 6.83 19.77
CA LEU A 704 2.96 5.85 19.48
C LEU A 704 2.82 4.71 20.47
N TYR A 705 2.85 3.47 20.01
CA TYR A 705 2.71 2.31 20.86
C TYR A 705 3.69 1.18 20.51
N HIS A 706 3.90 0.34 21.51
CA HIS A 706 4.66 -0.90 21.42
C HIS A 706 3.98 -1.99 22.27
N ILE A 707 4.44 -3.23 22.14
CA ILE A 707 3.96 -4.37 22.91
C ILE A 707 4.95 -4.71 24.02
N ALA A 708 4.42 -4.95 25.22
CA ALA A 708 5.16 -5.39 26.40
C ALA A 708 4.64 -6.74 26.93
N ALA A 709 5.55 -7.53 27.50
CA ALA A 709 5.30 -8.86 28.06
C ALA A 709 6.15 -9.07 29.33
N GLY A 710 5.61 -8.77 30.51
CA GLY A 710 6.42 -8.75 31.74
C GLY A 710 7.54 -7.73 31.63
N ASP A 711 8.79 -8.17 31.72
CA ASP A 711 9.98 -7.31 31.59
C ASP A 711 10.43 -7.09 30.13
N TYR A 712 9.76 -7.71 29.15
CA TYR A 712 10.05 -7.51 27.73
C TYR A 712 9.29 -6.29 27.18
N ALA A 713 9.96 -5.48 26.37
CA ALA A 713 9.35 -4.42 25.58
C ALA A 713 9.86 -4.47 24.13
N SER A 714 8.95 -4.63 23.17
CA SER A 714 9.29 -4.73 21.74
C SER A 714 10.05 -3.54 21.18
N LYS A 715 9.78 -2.32 21.68
CA LYS A 715 10.50 -1.10 21.29
C LYS A 715 12.02 -1.15 21.51
N GLU A 716 12.53 -2.09 22.30
CA GLU A 716 13.98 -2.22 22.57
C GLU A 716 14.75 -2.83 21.39
N GLU A 717 14.08 -3.56 20.50
CA GLU A 717 14.71 -4.22 19.35
C GLU A 717 13.95 -4.09 18.03
N PHE A 718 12.65 -3.82 18.09
CA PHE A 718 11.75 -3.67 16.95
C PHE A 718 11.23 -2.24 16.80
N HIS A 719 10.66 -1.95 15.64
CA HIS A 719 10.00 -0.69 15.37
C HIS A 719 8.67 -0.58 16.10
N CYS A 720 8.28 0.64 16.40
CA CYS A 720 6.99 0.98 16.99
C CYS A 720 5.93 1.22 15.89
N SER A 721 4.68 1.25 16.31
CA SER A 721 3.55 1.65 15.48
C SER A 721 2.86 2.87 16.08
N MET A 722 2.13 3.65 15.28
CA MET A 722 1.39 4.82 15.76
C MET A 722 -0.04 4.81 15.27
N VAL A 723 -0.98 5.01 16.20
CA VAL A 723 -2.37 5.34 15.85
C VAL A 723 -2.46 6.84 15.64
N MET A 724 -2.93 7.27 14.48
CA MET A 724 -3.02 8.68 14.12
C MET A 724 -4.34 9.27 14.63
N LEU A 725 -4.27 10.42 15.31
CA LEU A 725 -5.49 11.16 15.67
C LEU A 725 -6.14 11.68 14.40
N SER A 726 -7.47 11.66 14.31
CA SER A 726 -8.22 12.08 13.12
C SER A 726 -7.81 13.48 12.62
N ARG A 727 -7.45 14.37 13.55
CA ARG A 727 -6.82 15.67 13.31
C ARG A 727 -5.75 15.93 14.39
N PRO A 728 -4.65 16.63 14.06
CA PRO A 728 -3.72 17.10 15.06
C PRO A 728 -4.40 18.03 16.06
N THR A 729 -4.30 17.72 17.36
CA THR A 729 -5.06 18.36 18.43
C THR A 729 -4.13 19.05 19.41
N ASN A 730 -4.40 20.32 19.71
CA ASN A 730 -3.67 21.02 20.76
C ASN A 730 -4.09 20.48 22.13
N VAL A 731 -3.11 20.11 22.94
CA VAL A 731 -3.32 19.62 24.30
C VAL A 731 -2.55 20.49 25.29
N ILE A 732 -3.04 20.55 26.52
CA ILE A 732 -2.38 21.14 27.68
C ILE A 732 -2.28 20.08 28.79
N PRO A 733 -1.44 20.26 29.82
CA PRO A 733 -1.43 19.35 30.95
C PRO A 733 -2.84 19.14 31.53
N GLY A 734 -3.27 17.88 31.66
CA GLY A 734 -4.62 17.50 32.09
C GLY A 734 -5.64 17.31 30.95
N SER A 735 -5.32 17.66 29.70
CA SER A 735 -6.15 17.28 28.54
C SER A 735 -6.20 15.76 28.40
N GLU A 736 -7.39 15.21 28.12
CA GLU A 736 -7.57 13.77 27.89
C GLU A 736 -7.86 13.50 26.41
N ILE A 737 -7.19 12.50 25.87
CA ILE A 737 -7.50 11.90 24.56
C ILE A 737 -8.05 10.50 24.82
N THR A 738 -9.26 10.22 24.31
CA THR A 738 -9.87 8.89 24.42
C THR A 738 -9.53 8.07 23.19
N LEU A 739 -8.97 6.89 23.41
CA LEU A 739 -8.74 5.90 22.37
C LEU A 739 -9.61 4.68 22.67
N SER A 740 -10.35 4.22 21.68
CA SER A 740 -11.14 3.00 21.77
C SER A 740 -10.44 1.88 21.00
N SER A 741 -10.52 0.65 21.50
CA SER A 741 -9.87 -0.52 20.92
C SER A 741 -10.85 -1.68 20.78
N TYR A 742 -10.76 -2.37 19.65
CA TYR A 742 -11.75 -3.37 19.24
C TYR A 742 -11.08 -4.51 18.48
N PHE A 743 -11.59 -5.73 18.68
CA PHE A 743 -11.27 -6.86 17.82
C PHE A 743 -12.35 -7.03 16.76
N VAL A 744 -11.95 -7.04 15.49
CA VAL A 744 -12.80 -7.44 14.36
C VAL A 744 -12.05 -8.52 13.61
N ASP A 745 -12.64 -9.71 13.51
CA ASP A 745 -12.03 -10.88 12.86
C ASP A 745 -10.58 -11.14 13.33
N HIS A 746 -10.37 -11.10 14.66
CA HIS A 746 -9.06 -11.26 15.32
C HIS A 746 -8.01 -10.15 15.04
N LYS A 747 -8.35 -9.13 14.25
CA LYS A 747 -7.52 -7.93 14.06
C LYS A 747 -7.87 -6.89 15.12
N LEU A 748 -6.86 -6.42 15.85
CA LEU A 748 -7.01 -5.33 16.80
C LEU A 748 -6.95 -3.98 16.06
N VAL A 749 -7.97 -3.15 16.27
CA VAL A 749 -8.04 -1.80 15.70
C VAL A 749 -8.18 -0.79 16.83
N PHE A 750 -7.43 0.29 16.73
CA PHE A 750 -7.60 1.46 17.56
C PHE A 750 -8.32 2.56 16.79
N ALA A 751 -9.26 3.23 17.46
CA ALA A 751 -10.00 4.35 16.91
C ALA A 751 -9.96 5.52 17.89
N HIS A 752 -9.62 6.70 17.39
CA HIS A 752 -9.83 7.95 18.10
C HIS A 752 -11.24 8.47 17.77
N MET A 753 -12.08 8.64 18.80
CA MET A 753 -13.46 9.12 18.66
C MET A 753 -13.54 10.63 18.43
#